data_AF-A0A9E3T9N9-F1
#
_entry.id   AF-A0A9E3T9N9-F1
#
_cell.length_a   1.000
_cell.length_b   1.000
_cell.length_c   1.000
_cell.angle_alpha   90.00
_cell.angle_beta   90.00
_cell.angle_gamma   90.00
#
_symmetry.space_group_name_H-M   'P 1'
#
loop_
_entity.id
_entity.type
_entity.pdbx_description
1 polymer ?
#
loop_
_entity_poly.entity_id
_entity_poly.type
_entity_poly.pdbx_seq_one_letter_code
_entity_poly.pdbx_strand_id
1 'polypeptide(L)'
;MFSDRVNRIALSPTLRIGAKAQQMRAQGVDVVDFSVGEPDFPTPEPIKRAAKAALDANFTKYTANDGIPDLKLEIADKLLRENSLRYSPDEIIVSPGAKVCLFHLAMALYGPGDDVLIPSPYWVSYPDQVTLAGANPVFLPTREEDGFRLQAKTLAAAITPNTKALILNYPCNPTGATYARDDLQAIADVCVREDIWVVSDEIYERLIYDGARFVSIASVDEKIRKRSVVVNGFSKAFSMTGWRLGYAAGPREVIQACSKIQSHNTSNATSFVQKGGIEALRSCSMEVERMKQEFERRRNAVVYRLRSIPGVSCPEPKGAFYAFPNVERYLDKEFSGAPLRNTYGLAYYLLKEAQVAVVPGQAFGSDAHVRLSFALSMERLEEGMRRIERALLRLDEPKRVRPRALNNVVTKVRDAAPTEVLSVVGARNAALAEAEAHLPPDAYFQWNASIAGIVVQLRTNSPHLADFYQENFYPASLDGDLEPHAVIYAVKDVPGREPRGMVSLETATGFVLNSAFYGQLRSIALSLAADGAARTSGALLAHAAALDREGRGALVWGEAGSGRTAVLAAALREDGVRLVAAEDVFVRPSPDGPTAELPERKLYLKAKWMKHVPEIEKLLERTKLENLAVSREQCHEDHEGGECPLDRGAAVCVAASGGGRILLDPAWLGAGRRHVRRTALEVSVLLARDAVLPAVQELSPRDAARRLAAGNLPGGRGPASPFLNPHLAGTDTARLEATQVQYERLFGVSRCVVVNASIGSPETVAKRLLDLLR
;
A
#
# COMPACT_ATOMS: atom_id res chain seq x y z
N MET A 1 8.79 -25.19 11.68
CA MET A 1 9.07 -24.30 10.55
C MET A 1 7.99 -24.54 9.50
N PHE A 2 7.22 -23.50 9.13
CA PHE A 2 6.17 -23.59 8.10
C PHE A 2 6.71 -23.08 6.76
N SER A 3 6.06 -23.42 5.65
CA SER A 3 6.46 -22.94 4.32
C SER A 3 6.31 -21.41 4.18
N ASP A 4 7.12 -20.80 3.32
CA ASP A 4 7.11 -19.35 3.11
C ASP A 4 5.76 -18.80 2.67
N ARG A 5 4.99 -19.58 1.89
CA ARG A 5 3.63 -19.22 1.47
C ARG A 5 2.71 -18.98 2.66
N VAL A 6 2.82 -19.79 3.71
CA VAL A 6 2.02 -19.63 4.94
C VAL A 6 2.47 -18.40 5.72
N ASN A 7 3.77 -18.11 5.74
CA ASN A 7 4.32 -16.95 6.47
C ASN A 7 3.98 -15.60 5.80
N ARG A 8 3.62 -15.61 4.50
CA ARG A 8 3.26 -14.40 3.74
C ARG A 8 1.79 -14.00 3.83
N ILE A 9 0.93 -14.87 4.36
CA ILE A 9 -0.49 -14.56 4.54
C ILE A 9 -0.82 -14.26 6.00
N ALA A 10 -1.73 -13.32 6.21
CA ALA A 10 -2.25 -13.03 7.54
C ALA A 10 -3.50 -13.89 7.83
N LEU A 11 -3.74 -14.17 9.10
CA LEU A 11 -5.06 -14.66 9.50
C LEU A 11 -6.11 -13.59 9.19
N SER A 12 -7.19 -14.02 8.53
CA SER A 12 -8.25 -13.13 8.10
C SER A 12 -8.80 -12.29 9.27
N PRO A 13 -8.73 -10.95 9.22
CA PRO A 13 -9.13 -10.10 10.34
C PRO A 13 -10.59 -10.23 10.75
N THR A 14 -11.49 -10.61 9.82
CA THR A 14 -12.90 -10.94 10.11
C THR A 14 -13.04 -12.05 11.16
N LEU A 15 -12.09 -12.99 11.23
CA LEU A 15 -12.15 -14.10 12.18
C LEU A 15 -11.94 -13.65 13.63
N ARG A 16 -11.18 -12.59 13.88
CA ARG A 16 -10.88 -12.13 15.26
C ARG A 16 -12.12 -11.54 15.94
N ILE A 17 -12.88 -10.70 15.24
CA ILE A 17 -14.12 -10.12 15.77
C ILE A 17 -15.20 -11.19 15.88
N GLY A 18 -15.35 -12.04 14.86
CA GLY A 18 -16.30 -13.16 14.88
C GLY A 18 -16.04 -14.12 16.04
N ALA A 19 -14.79 -14.51 16.28
CA ALA A 19 -14.42 -15.38 17.41
C ALA A 19 -14.76 -14.73 18.76
N LYS A 20 -14.51 -13.41 18.91
CA LYS A 20 -14.85 -12.70 20.14
C LYS A 20 -16.36 -12.60 20.36
N ALA A 21 -17.12 -12.31 19.30
CA ALA A 21 -18.58 -12.29 19.34
C ALA A 21 -19.16 -13.67 19.72
N GLN A 22 -18.63 -14.75 19.14
CA GLN A 22 -19.00 -16.13 19.51
C GLN A 22 -18.66 -16.44 20.97
N GLN A 23 -17.48 -16.05 21.45
CA GLN A 23 -17.10 -16.21 22.86
C GLN A 23 -18.08 -15.49 23.79
N MET A 24 -18.46 -14.25 23.47
CA MET A 24 -19.42 -13.47 24.25
C MET A 24 -20.81 -14.14 24.26
N ARG A 25 -21.28 -14.65 23.12
CA ARG A 25 -22.53 -15.42 23.05
C ARG A 25 -22.48 -16.69 23.89
N ALA A 26 -21.36 -17.42 23.86
CA ALA A 26 -21.16 -18.61 24.69
C ALA A 26 -21.17 -18.29 26.21
N GLN A 27 -20.85 -17.04 26.57
CA GLN A 27 -20.96 -16.51 27.94
C GLN A 27 -22.37 -15.98 28.27
N GLY A 28 -23.35 -16.15 27.38
CA GLY A 28 -24.73 -15.70 27.58
C GLY A 28 -24.97 -14.22 27.24
N VAL A 29 -24.01 -13.53 26.61
CA VAL A 29 -24.17 -12.13 26.18
C VAL A 29 -24.95 -12.07 24.87
N ASP A 30 -26.02 -11.27 24.83
CA ASP A 30 -26.78 -11.04 23.60
C ASP A 30 -26.03 -10.10 22.63
N VAL A 31 -25.38 -10.69 21.62
CA VAL A 31 -24.61 -9.98 20.59
C VAL A 31 -25.37 -9.93 19.27
N VAL A 32 -25.64 -8.73 18.76
CA VAL A 32 -26.12 -8.52 17.38
C VAL A 32 -24.93 -8.58 16.43
N ASP A 33 -24.96 -9.45 15.43
CA ASP A 33 -23.78 -9.76 14.61
C ASP A 33 -24.00 -9.41 13.13
N PHE A 34 -23.53 -8.22 12.73
CA PHE A 34 -23.49 -7.77 11.34
C PHE A 34 -22.23 -8.25 10.59
N SER A 35 -21.38 -9.07 11.22
CA SER A 35 -20.13 -9.51 10.61
C SER A 35 -20.31 -10.71 9.67
N VAL A 36 -21.38 -11.49 9.83
CA VAL A 36 -21.59 -12.74 9.09
C VAL A 36 -22.08 -12.48 7.67
N GLY A 37 -21.40 -13.08 6.69
CA GLY A 37 -21.71 -12.94 5.27
C GLY A 37 -22.59 -14.05 4.71
N GLU A 38 -23.60 -14.51 5.44
CA GLU A 38 -24.50 -15.59 4.99
C GLU A 38 -25.97 -15.16 5.05
N PRO A 39 -26.81 -15.59 4.08
CA PRO A 39 -28.26 -15.40 4.20
C PRO A 39 -28.82 -16.13 5.43
N ASP A 40 -29.74 -15.49 6.16
CA ASP A 40 -30.46 -16.03 7.31
C ASP A 40 -31.64 -16.96 6.92
N PHE A 41 -31.91 -17.08 5.62
CA PHE A 41 -32.96 -17.95 5.09
C PHE A 41 -32.54 -19.42 5.14
N PRO A 42 -33.46 -20.37 5.38
CA PRO A 42 -33.16 -21.78 5.18
C PRO A 42 -32.91 -22.07 3.69
N THR A 43 -32.08 -23.08 3.39
CA THR A 43 -32.00 -23.60 2.02
C THR A 43 -33.40 -24.02 1.52
N PRO A 44 -33.81 -23.64 0.30
CA PRO A 44 -35.09 -24.03 -0.29
C PRO A 44 -35.38 -25.53 -0.24
N GLU A 45 -36.64 -25.90 -0.01
CA GLU A 45 -37.04 -27.29 0.18
C GLU A 45 -36.83 -28.19 -1.06
N PRO A 46 -37.05 -27.72 -2.31
CA PRO A 46 -36.72 -28.53 -3.49
C PRO A 46 -35.27 -29.02 -3.49
N ILE A 47 -34.31 -28.15 -3.14
CA ILE A 47 -32.88 -28.46 -3.07
C ILE A 47 -32.60 -29.54 -2.01
N LYS A 48 -33.20 -29.39 -0.81
CA LYS A 48 -33.07 -30.38 0.27
C LYS A 48 -33.61 -31.74 -0.14
N ARG A 49 -34.77 -31.79 -0.80
CA ARG A 49 -35.37 -33.04 -1.29
C ARG A 49 -34.50 -33.71 -2.35
N ALA A 50 -33.96 -32.95 -3.30
CA ALA A 50 -33.06 -33.49 -4.32
C ALA A 50 -31.80 -34.10 -3.71
N ALA A 51 -31.22 -33.44 -2.69
CA ALA A 51 -30.06 -33.97 -1.99
C ALA A 51 -30.38 -35.23 -1.17
N LYS A 52 -31.52 -35.26 -0.47
CA LYS A 52 -32.02 -36.46 0.24
C LYS A 52 -32.24 -37.62 -0.71
N ALA A 53 -32.94 -37.40 -1.82
CA ALA A 53 -33.16 -38.43 -2.83
C ALA A 53 -31.84 -38.97 -3.41
N ALA A 54 -30.84 -38.10 -3.60
CA ALA A 54 -29.51 -38.53 -4.02
C ALA A 54 -28.79 -39.38 -2.96
N LEU A 55 -28.96 -39.07 -1.67
CA LEU A 55 -28.46 -39.88 -0.56
C LEU A 55 -29.17 -41.24 -0.51
N ASP A 56 -30.50 -41.27 -0.58
CA ASP A 56 -31.32 -42.48 -0.57
C ASP A 56 -30.97 -43.40 -1.75
N ALA A 57 -30.65 -42.81 -2.91
CA ALA A 57 -30.19 -43.52 -4.10
C ALA A 57 -28.70 -43.92 -4.06
N ASN A 58 -28.01 -43.74 -2.93
CA ASN A 58 -26.58 -44.01 -2.77
C ASN A 58 -25.66 -43.26 -3.75
N PHE A 59 -26.03 -42.05 -4.18
CA PHE A 59 -25.20 -41.17 -5.02
C PHE A 59 -24.08 -40.51 -4.20
N THR A 60 -23.23 -41.33 -3.59
CA THR A 60 -22.22 -40.97 -2.57
C THR A 60 -20.78 -41.27 -3.01
N LYS A 61 -20.58 -41.70 -4.26
CA LYS A 61 -19.27 -42.05 -4.82
C LYS A 61 -18.62 -40.87 -5.54
N TYR A 62 -17.37 -41.05 -5.96
CA TYR A 62 -16.67 -40.09 -6.81
C TYR A 62 -17.50 -39.76 -8.06
N THR A 63 -17.44 -38.49 -8.46
CA THR A 63 -18.03 -38.00 -9.70
C THR A 63 -16.92 -37.49 -10.61
N ALA A 64 -17.26 -37.01 -11.81
CA ALA A 64 -16.28 -36.31 -12.64
C ALA A 64 -15.63 -35.16 -11.86
N ASN A 65 -14.31 -35.05 -11.95
CA ASN A 65 -13.52 -34.10 -11.16
C ASN A 65 -14.03 -32.66 -11.31
N ASP A 66 -14.40 -32.28 -12.53
CA ASP A 66 -14.90 -30.95 -12.90
C ASP A 66 -16.42 -30.79 -12.74
N GLY A 67 -17.13 -31.81 -12.24
CA GLY A 67 -18.57 -31.78 -11.98
C GLY A 67 -19.38 -32.73 -12.87
N ILE A 68 -20.53 -33.17 -12.36
CA ILE A 68 -21.42 -34.09 -13.09
C ILE A 68 -21.94 -33.44 -14.38
N PRO A 69 -22.03 -34.19 -15.50
CA PRO A 69 -22.44 -33.65 -16.80
C PRO A 69 -23.76 -32.86 -16.74
N ASP A 70 -24.78 -33.40 -16.08
CA ASP A 70 -26.09 -32.75 -15.92
C ASP A 70 -25.98 -31.36 -15.30
N LEU A 71 -25.15 -31.19 -14.26
CA LEU A 71 -25.01 -29.90 -13.58
C LEU A 71 -24.27 -28.89 -14.48
N LYS A 72 -23.26 -29.34 -15.22
CA LYS A 72 -22.54 -28.46 -16.16
C LYS A 72 -23.45 -27.97 -17.29
N LEU A 73 -24.34 -28.83 -17.78
CA LEU A 73 -25.38 -28.44 -18.75
C LEU A 73 -26.34 -27.40 -18.16
N GLU A 74 -26.85 -27.61 -16.95
CA GLU A 74 -27.73 -26.65 -16.29
C GLU A 74 -27.05 -25.30 -16.00
N ILE A 75 -25.76 -25.31 -15.65
CA ILE A 75 -24.97 -24.09 -15.49
C ILE A 75 -24.81 -23.37 -16.84
N ALA A 76 -24.51 -24.09 -17.92
CA ALA A 76 -24.43 -23.52 -19.27
C ALA A 76 -25.75 -22.87 -19.70
N ASP A 77 -26.87 -23.58 -19.48
CA ASP A 77 -28.21 -23.07 -19.78
C ASP A 77 -28.56 -21.84 -18.93
N LYS A 78 -28.19 -21.84 -17.65
CA LYS A 78 -28.35 -20.66 -16.78
C LYS A 78 -27.55 -19.47 -17.31
N LEU A 79 -26.28 -19.67 -17.67
CA LEU A 79 -25.40 -18.60 -18.16
C LEU A 79 -25.93 -18.02 -19.47
N LEU A 80 -26.49 -18.87 -20.34
CA LEU A 80 -27.13 -18.42 -21.57
C LEU A 80 -28.41 -17.62 -21.29
N ARG A 81 -29.32 -18.16 -20.47
CA ARG A 81 -30.61 -17.52 -20.17
C ARG A 81 -30.47 -16.21 -19.42
N GLU A 82 -29.58 -16.15 -18.43
CA GLU A 82 -29.54 -15.04 -17.47
C GLU A 82 -28.47 -14.00 -17.82
N ASN A 83 -27.34 -14.44 -18.37
CA ASN A 83 -26.19 -13.57 -18.64
C ASN A 83 -25.91 -13.41 -20.15
N SER A 84 -26.68 -14.08 -21.02
CA SER A 84 -26.42 -14.11 -22.48
C SER A 84 -25.03 -14.66 -22.84
N LEU A 85 -24.53 -15.60 -22.02
CA LEU A 85 -23.22 -16.22 -22.18
C LEU A 85 -23.35 -17.66 -22.66
N ARG A 86 -22.75 -17.99 -23.80
CA ARG A 86 -22.70 -19.35 -24.32
C ARG A 86 -21.36 -19.99 -23.92
N TYR A 87 -21.44 -21.09 -23.18
CA TYR A 87 -20.31 -21.95 -22.85
C TYR A 87 -20.68 -23.41 -23.10
N SER A 88 -19.71 -24.21 -23.55
CA SER A 88 -19.87 -25.67 -23.58
C SER A 88 -19.59 -26.28 -22.20
N PRO A 89 -20.07 -27.50 -21.90
CA PRO A 89 -19.86 -28.13 -20.59
C PRO A 89 -18.41 -28.32 -20.15
N ASP A 90 -17.46 -28.28 -21.07
CA ASP A 90 -16.01 -28.38 -20.82
C ASP A 90 -15.30 -27.02 -20.71
N GLU A 91 -16.05 -25.93 -20.88
CA GLU A 91 -15.69 -24.57 -20.48
C GLU A 91 -16.20 -24.24 -19.07
N ILE A 92 -16.67 -25.24 -18.31
CA ILE A 92 -17.23 -25.10 -16.97
C ILE A 92 -16.56 -26.09 -16.02
N ILE A 93 -16.18 -25.60 -14.83
CA ILE A 93 -15.73 -26.43 -13.70
C ILE A 93 -16.58 -26.15 -12.47
N VAL A 94 -17.00 -27.22 -11.78
CA VAL A 94 -17.71 -27.19 -10.49
C VAL A 94 -16.71 -27.50 -9.38
N SER A 95 -16.69 -26.68 -8.33
CA SER A 95 -15.77 -26.81 -7.19
C SER A 95 -16.50 -26.76 -5.84
N PRO A 96 -15.84 -27.13 -4.72
CA PRO A 96 -16.32 -26.95 -3.34
C PRO A 96 -16.54 -25.47 -2.89
N GLY A 97 -17.33 -24.72 -3.65
CA GLY A 97 -17.63 -23.30 -3.45
C GLY A 97 -16.78 -22.36 -4.31
N ALA A 98 -17.30 -21.17 -4.58
CA ALA A 98 -16.65 -20.15 -5.42
C ALA A 98 -15.24 -19.73 -4.92
N LYS A 99 -15.00 -19.76 -3.60
CA LYS A 99 -13.67 -19.49 -3.01
C LYS A 99 -12.60 -20.44 -3.56
N VAL A 100 -12.96 -21.70 -3.80
CA VAL A 100 -12.06 -22.71 -4.36
C VAL A 100 -11.87 -22.48 -5.86
N CYS A 101 -12.92 -22.06 -6.59
CA CYS A 101 -12.77 -21.64 -7.98
C CYS A 101 -11.75 -20.49 -8.12
N LEU A 102 -11.85 -19.45 -7.28
CA LEU A 102 -10.89 -18.34 -7.25
C LEU A 102 -9.48 -18.80 -6.90
N PHE A 103 -9.35 -19.75 -5.96
CA PHE A 103 -8.06 -20.33 -5.61
C PHE A 103 -7.44 -21.10 -6.78
N HIS A 104 -8.23 -21.94 -7.47
CA HIS A 104 -7.76 -22.66 -8.65
C HIS A 104 -7.36 -21.71 -9.78
N LEU A 105 -8.08 -20.61 -9.97
CA LEU A 105 -7.69 -19.57 -10.93
C LEU A 105 -6.40 -18.88 -10.54
N ALA A 106 -6.23 -18.54 -9.27
CA ALA A 106 -5.00 -17.94 -8.79
C ALA A 106 -3.78 -18.85 -9.04
N MET A 107 -3.92 -20.14 -8.74
CA MET A 107 -2.87 -21.13 -8.96
C MET A 107 -2.66 -21.48 -10.44
N ALA A 108 -3.65 -21.28 -11.31
CA ALA A 108 -3.55 -21.57 -12.74
C ALA A 108 -3.01 -20.38 -13.56
N LEU A 109 -3.34 -19.15 -13.15
CA LEU A 109 -3.08 -17.95 -13.94
C LEU A 109 -1.86 -17.15 -13.45
N TYR A 110 -1.52 -17.23 -12.17
CA TYR A 110 -0.54 -16.33 -11.55
C TYR A 110 0.75 -17.06 -11.18
N GLY A 111 1.87 -16.36 -11.23
CA GLY A 111 3.16 -16.82 -10.75
C GLY A 111 4.04 -15.71 -10.17
N PRO A 112 5.26 -16.06 -9.72
CA PRO A 112 6.22 -15.10 -9.21
C PRO A 112 6.51 -13.96 -10.19
N GLY A 113 6.38 -12.72 -9.71
CA GLY A 113 6.61 -11.52 -10.51
C GLY A 113 5.37 -10.98 -11.22
N ASP A 114 4.26 -11.73 -11.29
CA ASP A 114 3.01 -11.24 -11.84
C ASP A 114 2.34 -10.23 -10.89
N ASP A 115 1.83 -9.13 -11.44
CA ASP A 115 0.99 -8.17 -10.73
C ASP A 115 -0.49 -8.47 -11.01
N VAL A 116 -1.29 -8.61 -9.95
CA VAL A 116 -2.74 -8.83 -10.03
C VAL A 116 -3.48 -7.63 -9.46
N LEU A 117 -4.22 -6.93 -10.31
CA LEU A 117 -4.94 -5.72 -9.98
C LEU A 117 -6.23 -6.04 -9.21
N ILE A 118 -6.45 -5.36 -8.08
CA ILE A 118 -7.60 -5.57 -7.18
C ILE A 118 -8.20 -4.20 -6.79
N PRO A 119 -9.41 -3.84 -7.26
CA PRO A 119 -10.08 -2.63 -6.81
C PRO A 119 -10.35 -2.65 -5.31
N SER A 120 -9.99 -1.59 -4.57
CA SER A 120 -10.33 -1.44 -3.16
C SER A 120 -11.48 -0.44 -2.98
N PRO A 121 -12.46 -0.71 -2.10
CA PRO A 121 -12.50 -1.83 -1.14
C PRO A 121 -12.76 -3.21 -1.79
N TYR A 122 -12.10 -4.26 -1.28
CA TYR A 122 -12.10 -5.62 -1.85
C TYR A 122 -12.56 -6.69 -0.85
N TRP A 123 -12.94 -7.88 -1.33
CA TRP A 123 -13.14 -9.02 -0.44
C TRP A 123 -11.80 -9.58 0.06
N VAL A 124 -11.74 -9.81 1.38
CA VAL A 124 -10.51 -10.08 2.15
C VAL A 124 -9.65 -11.23 1.63
N SER A 125 -10.20 -12.19 0.88
CA SER A 125 -9.43 -13.35 0.40
C SER A 125 -8.74 -13.14 -0.94
N TYR A 126 -9.10 -12.14 -1.75
CA TYR A 126 -8.43 -11.92 -3.03
C TYR A 126 -6.91 -11.69 -2.89
N PRO A 127 -6.44 -10.78 -2.02
CA PRO A 127 -5.01 -10.47 -1.93
C PRO A 127 -4.20 -11.67 -1.41
N ASP A 128 -4.75 -12.39 -0.44
CA ASP A 128 -4.11 -13.58 0.13
C ASP A 128 -4.02 -14.72 -0.89
N GLN A 129 -5.05 -14.94 -1.73
CA GLN A 129 -4.99 -15.95 -2.79
C GLN A 129 -3.97 -15.60 -3.88
N VAL A 130 -3.85 -14.33 -4.24
CA VAL A 130 -2.78 -13.83 -5.14
C VAL A 130 -1.40 -14.11 -4.52
N THR A 131 -1.25 -13.76 -3.24
CA THR A 131 0.01 -13.96 -2.50
C THR A 131 0.39 -15.44 -2.38
N LEU A 132 -0.58 -16.32 -2.17
CA LEU A 132 -0.37 -17.77 -2.10
C LEU A 132 0.12 -18.36 -3.42
N ALA A 133 -0.29 -17.79 -4.55
CA ALA A 133 0.21 -18.15 -5.88
C ALA A 133 1.63 -17.60 -6.16
N GLY A 134 2.17 -16.75 -5.27
CA GLY A 134 3.49 -16.13 -5.42
C GLY A 134 3.48 -14.80 -6.17
N ALA A 135 2.30 -14.30 -6.55
CA ALA A 135 2.11 -13.05 -7.28
C ALA A 135 1.90 -11.86 -6.34
N ASN A 136 1.95 -10.65 -6.89
CA ASN A 136 1.82 -9.39 -6.16
C ASN A 136 0.39 -8.84 -6.27
N PRO A 137 -0.35 -8.67 -5.17
CA PRO A 137 -1.61 -7.93 -5.19
C PRO A 137 -1.35 -6.42 -5.34
N VAL A 138 -1.89 -5.80 -6.38
CA VAL A 138 -1.79 -4.35 -6.64
C VAL A 138 -3.16 -3.73 -6.48
N PHE A 139 -3.31 -2.85 -5.48
CA PHE A 139 -4.60 -2.26 -5.13
C PHE A 139 -4.95 -1.04 -5.97
N LEU A 140 -6.17 -1.00 -6.49
CA LEU A 140 -6.72 0.15 -7.22
C LEU A 140 -7.77 0.87 -6.35
N PRO A 141 -7.42 1.95 -5.65
CA PRO A 141 -8.36 2.64 -4.77
C PRO A 141 -9.51 3.25 -5.57
N THR A 142 -10.73 2.92 -5.16
CA THR A 142 -11.97 3.53 -5.64
C THR A 142 -12.49 4.55 -4.62
N ARG A 143 -13.39 5.43 -5.05
CA ARG A 143 -13.89 6.52 -4.22
C ARG A 143 -15.38 6.34 -3.92
N GLU A 144 -15.77 6.76 -2.72
CA GLU A 144 -17.18 6.74 -2.29
C GLU A 144 -18.07 7.58 -3.22
N GLU A 145 -17.56 8.74 -3.68
CA GLU A 145 -18.23 9.65 -4.62
C GLU A 145 -18.56 9.01 -5.98
N ASP A 146 -17.75 8.03 -6.41
CA ASP A 146 -18.00 7.25 -7.63
C ASP A 146 -18.82 5.97 -7.33
N GLY A 147 -19.36 5.83 -6.12
CA GLY A 147 -20.05 4.63 -5.64
C GLY A 147 -19.14 3.41 -5.57
N PHE A 148 -17.84 3.59 -5.32
CA PHE A 148 -16.81 2.56 -5.30
C PHE A 148 -16.63 1.78 -6.61
N ARG A 149 -17.01 2.37 -7.75
CA ARG A 149 -16.78 1.78 -9.07
C ARG A 149 -15.37 2.06 -9.58
N LEU A 150 -14.68 1.03 -10.06
CA LEU A 150 -13.41 1.17 -10.76
C LEU A 150 -13.61 1.99 -12.04
N GLN A 151 -12.73 2.98 -12.25
CA GLN A 151 -12.72 3.80 -13.45
C GLN A 151 -11.69 3.24 -14.44
N ALA A 152 -12.03 3.18 -15.73
CA ALA A 152 -11.13 2.66 -16.77
C ALA A 152 -9.79 3.42 -16.83
N LYS A 153 -9.78 4.73 -16.57
CA LYS A 153 -8.56 5.54 -16.46
C LYS A 153 -7.64 5.11 -15.31
N THR A 154 -8.22 4.73 -14.18
CA THR A 154 -7.48 4.26 -13.00
C THR A 154 -6.88 2.89 -13.28
N LEU A 155 -7.62 2.03 -13.96
CA LEU A 155 -7.13 0.75 -14.45
C LEU A 155 -5.95 0.95 -15.41
N ALA A 156 -6.12 1.75 -16.46
CA ALA A 156 -5.09 1.99 -17.47
C ALA A 156 -3.78 2.53 -16.87
N ALA A 157 -3.87 3.44 -15.90
CA ALA A 157 -2.71 4.04 -15.24
C ALA A 157 -1.93 3.06 -14.33
N ALA A 158 -2.55 1.96 -13.92
CA ALA A 158 -1.94 0.98 -13.02
C ALA A 158 -1.27 -0.19 -13.74
N ILE A 159 -1.47 -0.31 -15.06
CA ILE A 159 -0.94 -1.41 -15.86
C ILE A 159 0.57 -1.26 -16.04
N THR A 160 1.26 -2.37 -15.85
CA THR A 160 2.70 -2.56 -16.01
C THR A 160 2.95 -3.74 -16.95
N PRO A 161 4.17 -3.92 -17.47
CA PRO A 161 4.52 -5.14 -18.22
C PRO A 161 4.35 -6.44 -17.43
N ASN A 162 4.29 -6.36 -16.09
CA ASN A 162 4.07 -7.51 -15.21
C ASN A 162 2.58 -7.76 -14.92
N THR A 163 1.68 -6.88 -15.38
CA THR A 163 0.25 -6.99 -15.06
C THR A 163 -0.36 -8.20 -15.74
N LYS A 164 -0.83 -9.14 -14.94
CA LYS A 164 -1.35 -10.42 -15.41
C LYS A 164 -2.87 -10.47 -15.47
N ALA A 165 -3.53 -9.93 -14.45
CA ALA A 165 -4.97 -10.05 -14.29
C ALA A 165 -5.59 -8.91 -13.50
N LEU A 166 -6.88 -8.70 -13.72
CA LEU A 166 -7.79 -7.89 -12.91
C LEU A 166 -8.81 -8.80 -12.23
N ILE A 167 -8.97 -8.68 -10.91
CA ILE A 167 -10.08 -9.28 -10.19
C ILE A 167 -11.18 -8.25 -10.05
N LEU A 168 -12.37 -8.54 -10.58
CA LEU A 168 -13.54 -7.65 -10.54
C LEU A 168 -14.69 -8.34 -9.81
N ASN A 169 -15.18 -7.76 -8.72
CA ASN A 169 -16.30 -8.31 -7.95
C ASN A 169 -17.48 -7.35 -7.92
N TYR A 170 -18.61 -7.78 -8.47
CA TYR A 170 -19.83 -6.97 -8.57
C TYR A 170 -21.07 -7.87 -8.73
N PRO A 171 -22.14 -7.65 -7.95
CA PRO A 171 -22.23 -6.75 -6.80
C PRO A 171 -21.13 -6.99 -5.75
N CYS A 172 -20.51 -5.92 -5.28
CA CYS A 172 -19.25 -6.00 -4.54
C CYS A 172 -19.46 -6.35 -3.06
N ASN A 173 -18.59 -7.20 -2.51
CA ASN A 173 -18.33 -7.28 -1.08
C ASN A 173 -17.01 -6.54 -0.79
N PRO A 174 -17.01 -5.42 -0.05
CA PRO A 174 -18.00 -5.07 0.98
C PRO A 174 -19.03 -3.98 0.62
N THR A 175 -18.95 -3.37 -0.55
CA THR A 175 -19.63 -2.08 -0.82
C THR A 175 -21.06 -2.18 -1.36
N GLY A 176 -21.41 -3.34 -1.92
CA GLY A 176 -22.64 -3.54 -2.69
C GLY A 176 -22.68 -2.77 -4.03
N ALA A 177 -21.54 -2.23 -4.47
CA ALA A 177 -21.42 -1.53 -5.74
C ALA A 177 -21.65 -2.47 -6.93
N THR A 178 -22.32 -1.97 -7.96
CA THR A 178 -22.54 -2.63 -9.25
C THR A 178 -21.97 -1.75 -10.36
N TYR A 179 -21.85 -2.29 -11.57
CA TYR A 179 -21.38 -1.54 -12.74
C TYR A 179 -22.49 -1.42 -13.77
N ALA A 180 -22.55 -0.27 -14.44
CA ALA A 180 -23.35 -0.14 -15.65
C ALA A 180 -22.64 -0.85 -16.82
N ARG A 181 -23.39 -1.15 -17.89
CA ARG A 181 -22.83 -1.78 -19.09
C ARG A 181 -21.68 -0.95 -19.68
N ASP A 182 -21.82 0.37 -19.71
CA ASP A 182 -20.82 1.26 -20.30
C ASP A 182 -19.53 1.33 -19.47
N ASP A 183 -19.65 1.26 -18.13
CA ASP A 183 -18.48 1.14 -17.25
C ASP A 183 -17.72 -0.16 -17.53
N LEU A 184 -18.45 -1.28 -17.67
CA LEU A 184 -17.87 -2.59 -17.98
C LEU A 184 -17.24 -2.62 -19.36
N GLN A 185 -17.85 -1.97 -20.36
CA GLN A 185 -17.29 -1.85 -21.70
C GLN A 185 -15.95 -1.10 -21.67
N ALA A 186 -15.90 0.04 -20.97
CA ALA A 186 -14.66 0.81 -20.86
C ALA A 186 -13.53 0.05 -20.15
N ILE A 187 -13.87 -0.75 -19.13
CA ILE A 187 -12.92 -1.66 -18.46
C ILE A 187 -12.48 -2.77 -19.43
N ALA A 188 -13.43 -3.40 -20.12
CA ALA A 188 -13.18 -4.47 -21.08
C ALA A 188 -12.23 -4.03 -22.20
N ASP A 189 -12.44 -2.83 -22.74
CA ASP A 189 -11.61 -2.26 -23.81
C ASP A 189 -10.14 -2.11 -23.37
N VAL A 190 -9.91 -1.70 -22.12
CA VAL A 190 -8.55 -1.63 -21.55
C VAL A 190 -7.97 -3.03 -21.41
N CYS A 191 -8.69 -3.98 -20.80
CA CYS A 191 -8.19 -5.34 -20.60
C CYS A 191 -7.89 -6.07 -21.93
N VAL A 192 -8.72 -5.89 -22.96
CA VAL A 192 -8.49 -6.48 -24.29
C VAL A 192 -7.27 -5.85 -24.96
N ARG A 193 -7.11 -4.52 -24.86
CA ARG A 193 -5.98 -3.81 -25.48
C ARG A 193 -4.64 -4.21 -24.86
N GLU A 194 -4.59 -4.37 -23.54
CA GLU A 194 -3.37 -4.65 -22.79
C GLU A 194 -3.15 -6.15 -22.52
N ASP A 195 -4.00 -7.02 -23.09
CA ASP A 195 -3.95 -8.48 -22.97
C ASP A 195 -4.05 -9.04 -21.54
N ILE A 196 -4.89 -8.43 -20.72
CA ILE A 196 -5.04 -8.74 -19.29
C ILE A 196 -6.22 -9.71 -19.06
N TRP A 197 -6.02 -10.73 -18.23
CA TRP A 197 -7.10 -11.61 -17.78
C TRP A 197 -8.07 -10.90 -16.83
N VAL A 198 -9.37 -11.18 -16.95
CA VAL A 198 -10.37 -10.73 -15.98
C VAL A 198 -10.93 -11.93 -15.22
N VAL A 199 -10.78 -11.93 -13.90
CA VAL A 199 -11.49 -12.84 -13.00
C VAL A 199 -12.72 -12.09 -12.49
N SER A 200 -13.88 -12.42 -13.05
CA SER A 200 -15.17 -11.78 -12.73
C SER A 200 -15.88 -12.59 -11.65
N ASP A 201 -15.83 -12.13 -10.40
CA ASP A 201 -16.58 -12.74 -9.29
C ASP A 201 -17.99 -12.16 -9.22
N GLU A 202 -18.95 -12.93 -9.74
CA GLU A 202 -20.34 -12.56 -9.95
C GLU A 202 -21.29 -13.25 -8.95
N ILE A 203 -20.76 -13.75 -7.83
CA ILE A 203 -21.51 -14.57 -6.84
C ILE A 203 -22.79 -13.92 -6.27
N TYR A 204 -22.94 -12.59 -6.40
CA TYR A 204 -24.10 -11.82 -5.94
C TYR A 204 -25.05 -11.39 -7.06
N GLU A 205 -24.88 -11.84 -8.31
CA GLU A 205 -25.63 -11.36 -9.50
C GLU A 205 -27.17 -11.37 -9.36
N ARG A 206 -27.73 -12.31 -8.56
CA ARG A 206 -29.18 -12.46 -8.35
C ARG A 206 -29.70 -11.55 -7.23
N LEU A 207 -28.82 -10.91 -6.47
CA LEU A 207 -29.13 -10.01 -5.37
C LEU A 207 -28.83 -8.57 -5.81
N ILE A 208 -29.60 -8.10 -6.79
CA ILE A 208 -29.56 -6.73 -7.32
C ILE A 208 -30.91 -6.09 -7.10
N TYR A 209 -30.89 -4.81 -6.73
CA TYR A 209 -32.05 -4.06 -6.25
C TYR A 209 -32.48 -2.98 -7.24
N ASP A 210 -33.56 -2.28 -6.89
CA ASP A 210 -34.08 -1.10 -7.62
C ASP A 210 -34.46 -1.39 -9.08
N GLY A 211 -34.81 -2.65 -9.38
CA GLY A 211 -35.13 -3.10 -10.74
C GLY A 211 -33.94 -3.10 -11.71
N ALA A 212 -32.72 -2.88 -11.23
CA ALA A 212 -31.52 -2.92 -12.08
C ALA A 212 -31.25 -4.33 -12.60
N ARG A 213 -30.71 -4.42 -13.82
CA ARG A 213 -30.33 -5.68 -14.46
C ARG A 213 -28.83 -5.91 -14.29
N PHE A 214 -28.45 -7.12 -13.90
CA PHE A 214 -27.05 -7.54 -13.91
C PHE A 214 -26.52 -7.64 -15.35
N VAL A 215 -25.28 -7.21 -15.56
CA VAL A 215 -24.54 -7.40 -16.82
C VAL A 215 -23.21 -8.03 -16.47
N SER A 216 -22.89 -9.20 -17.01
CA SER A 216 -21.55 -9.78 -16.87
C SER A 216 -20.59 -9.08 -17.84
N ILE A 217 -19.37 -8.78 -17.40
CA ILE A 217 -18.31 -8.23 -18.26
C ILE A 217 -17.99 -9.17 -19.42
N ALA A 218 -18.12 -10.48 -19.24
CA ALA A 218 -17.91 -11.44 -20.31
C ALA A 218 -18.97 -11.34 -21.43
N SER A 219 -20.10 -10.66 -21.17
CA SER A 219 -21.20 -10.51 -22.13
C SER A 219 -21.14 -9.23 -22.95
N VAL A 220 -20.24 -8.29 -22.63
CA VAL A 220 -20.21 -6.98 -23.32
C VAL A 220 -19.58 -7.07 -24.70
N ASP A 221 -18.57 -7.94 -24.89
CA ASP A 221 -17.90 -8.20 -26.17
C ASP A 221 -17.28 -9.62 -26.20
N GLU A 222 -17.19 -10.24 -27.37
CA GLU A 222 -16.62 -11.60 -27.53
C GLU A 222 -15.10 -11.66 -27.23
N LYS A 223 -14.35 -10.58 -27.47
CA LYS A 223 -12.91 -10.51 -27.18
C LYS A 223 -12.66 -10.57 -25.67
N ILE A 224 -13.45 -9.82 -24.88
CA ILE A 224 -13.31 -9.86 -23.42
C ILE A 224 -13.85 -11.18 -22.85
N ARG A 225 -14.88 -11.81 -23.47
CA ARG A 225 -15.32 -13.16 -23.09
C ARG A 225 -14.16 -14.17 -23.12
N LYS A 226 -13.31 -14.11 -24.15
CA LYS A 226 -12.13 -14.97 -24.30
C LYS A 226 -10.99 -14.64 -23.32
N ARG A 227 -11.02 -13.46 -22.69
CA ARG A 227 -10.07 -13.01 -21.67
C ARG A 227 -10.68 -12.96 -20.27
N SER A 228 -11.86 -13.55 -20.07
CA SER A 228 -12.55 -13.53 -18.79
C SER A 228 -12.85 -14.94 -18.29
N VAL A 229 -12.73 -15.12 -16.97
CA VAL A 229 -13.32 -16.27 -16.27
C VAL A 229 -14.38 -15.75 -15.31
N VAL A 230 -15.61 -16.18 -15.52
CA VAL A 230 -16.76 -15.89 -14.65
C VAL A 230 -16.76 -16.88 -13.51
N VAL A 231 -16.73 -16.39 -12.28
CA VAL A 231 -16.85 -17.17 -11.05
C VAL A 231 -18.19 -16.87 -10.41
N ASN A 232 -18.94 -17.93 -10.08
CA ASN A 232 -20.25 -17.80 -9.47
C ASN A 232 -20.57 -19.07 -8.66
N GLY A 233 -21.78 -19.21 -8.12
CA GLY A 233 -22.15 -20.34 -7.31
C GLY A 233 -23.47 -20.20 -6.58
N PHE A 234 -23.67 -21.08 -5.61
CA PHE A 234 -25.00 -21.31 -5.03
C PHE A 234 -25.18 -20.69 -3.65
N SER A 235 -24.07 -20.32 -3.01
CA SER A 235 -24.03 -19.95 -1.60
C SER A 235 -24.93 -18.76 -1.25
N LYS A 236 -25.04 -17.76 -2.13
CA LYS A 236 -25.69 -16.48 -1.83
C LYS A 236 -27.12 -16.43 -2.35
N ALA A 237 -27.30 -16.76 -3.63
CA ALA A 237 -28.62 -16.74 -4.27
C ALA A 237 -29.58 -17.78 -3.67
N PHE A 238 -29.10 -18.97 -3.27
CA PHE A 238 -29.96 -20.08 -2.84
C PHE A 238 -29.85 -20.41 -1.35
N SER A 239 -29.20 -19.56 -0.54
CA SER A 239 -28.87 -19.86 0.86
C SER A 239 -28.22 -21.24 1.05
N MET A 240 -27.14 -21.47 0.31
CA MET A 240 -26.39 -22.74 0.30
C MET A 240 -24.93 -22.55 0.77
N THR A 241 -24.68 -21.68 1.75
CA THR A 241 -23.31 -21.37 2.22
C THR A 241 -22.57 -22.61 2.73
N GLY A 242 -23.22 -23.41 3.57
CA GLY A 242 -22.67 -24.65 4.14
C GLY A 242 -22.58 -25.83 3.18
N TRP A 243 -23.24 -25.77 2.02
CA TRP A 243 -23.22 -26.85 1.02
C TRP A 243 -21.93 -26.87 0.21
N ARG A 244 -21.21 -25.74 0.15
CA ARG A 244 -19.93 -25.61 -0.55
C ARG A 244 -20.04 -25.96 -2.04
N LEU A 245 -20.92 -25.29 -2.79
CA LEU A 245 -21.05 -25.48 -4.24
C LEU A 245 -20.84 -24.17 -5.00
N GLY A 246 -19.93 -24.18 -5.97
CA GLY A 246 -19.64 -23.05 -6.85
C GLY A 246 -19.09 -23.53 -8.19
N TYR A 247 -18.97 -22.61 -9.15
CA TYR A 247 -18.45 -22.92 -10.48
C TYR A 247 -17.65 -21.76 -11.06
N ALA A 248 -16.80 -22.08 -12.02
CA ALA A 248 -16.18 -21.12 -12.92
C ALA A 248 -16.48 -21.49 -14.38
N ALA A 249 -16.67 -20.49 -15.23
CA ALA A 249 -16.89 -20.63 -16.66
C ALA A 249 -15.95 -19.69 -17.44
N GLY A 250 -15.26 -20.20 -18.44
CA GLY A 250 -14.24 -19.43 -19.16
C GLY A 250 -13.56 -20.26 -20.25
N PRO A 251 -12.48 -19.75 -20.86
CA PRO A 251 -11.78 -20.46 -21.92
C PRO A 251 -11.39 -21.88 -21.50
N ARG A 252 -11.69 -22.86 -22.36
CA ARG A 252 -11.44 -24.29 -22.13
C ARG A 252 -10.06 -24.57 -21.54
N GLU A 253 -9.02 -23.94 -22.06
CA GLU A 253 -7.63 -24.16 -21.62
C GLU A 253 -7.41 -23.77 -20.15
N VAL A 254 -7.98 -22.64 -19.72
CA VAL A 254 -7.91 -22.17 -18.32
C VAL A 254 -8.70 -23.11 -17.42
N ILE A 255 -9.90 -23.51 -17.84
CA ILE A 255 -10.76 -24.42 -17.08
C ILE A 255 -10.12 -25.80 -16.92
N GLN A 256 -9.46 -26.31 -17.97
CA GLN A 256 -8.69 -27.55 -17.90
C GLN A 256 -7.49 -27.43 -16.95
N ALA A 257 -6.79 -26.29 -16.93
CA ALA A 257 -5.73 -26.05 -15.96
C ALA A 257 -6.27 -26.04 -14.52
N CYS A 258 -7.39 -25.38 -14.27
CA CYS A 258 -8.07 -25.43 -12.98
C CYS A 258 -8.50 -26.86 -12.60
N SER A 259 -8.98 -27.65 -13.56
CA SER A 259 -9.36 -29.06 -13.32
C SER A 259 -8.16 -29.91 -12.90
N LYS A 260 -6.99 -29.72 -13.54
CA LYS A 260 -5.73 -30.38 -13.15
C LYS A 260 -5.31 -30.02 -11.71
N ILE A 261 -5.48 -28.77 -11.29
CA ILE A 261 -5.19 -28.36 -9.92
C ILE A 261 -6.20 -29.00 -8.95
N GLN A 262 -7.49 -28.96 -9.32
CA GLN A 262 -8.57 -29.51 -8.51
C GLN A 262 -8.40 -31.02 -8.24
N SER A 263 -7.92 -31.79 -9.22
CA SER A 263 -7.69 -33.24 -9.06
C SER A 263 -6.64 -33.58 -8.00
N HIS A 264 -5.74 -32.64 -7.68
CA HIS A 264 -4.74 -32.78 -6.62
C HIS A 264 -5.08 -32.02 -5.34
N ASN A 265 -6.14 -31.21 -5.33
CA ASN A 265 -6.55 -30.39 -4.18
C ASN A 265 -7.76 -30.99 -3.45
N THR A 266 -8.87 -31.16 -4.16
CA THR A 266 -10.15 -31.60 -3.56
C THR A 266 -10.77 -32.81 -4.21
N SER A 267 -10.31 -33.21 -5.41
CA SER A 267 -11.12 -34.03 -6.34
C SER A 267 -12.46 -33.32 -6.66
N ASN A 268 -13.55 -34.06 -6.89
CA ASN A 268 -14.86 -33.49 -7.21
C ASN A 268 -15.55 -32.79 -6.03
N ALA A 269 -16.44 -31.83 -6.34
CA ALA A 269 -17.41 -31.32 -5.37
C ALA A 269 -18.34 -32.45 -4.86
N THR A 270 -18.85 -32.34 -3.64
CA THR A 270 -19.66 -33.38 -2.99
C THR A 270 -20.82 -33.85 -3.88
N SER A 271 -20.94 -35.16 -4.11
CA SER A 271 -21.81 -35.76 -5.14
C SER A 271 -23.29 -35.41 -5.00
N PHE A 272 -23.88 -35.65 -3.83
CA PHE A 272 -25.30 -35.37 -3.57
C PHE A 272 -25.60 -33.86 -3.50
N VAL A 273 -24.61 -33.03 -3.17
CA VAL A 273 -24.72 -31.56 -3.22
C VAL A 273 -24.91 -31.08 -4.66
N GLN A 274 -24.21 -31.67 -5.62
CA GLN A 274 -24.35 -31.33 -7.04
C GLN A 274 -25.77 -31.60 -7.56
N LYS A 275 -26.45 -32.65 -7.08
CA LYS A 275 -27.86 -32.91 -7.39
C LYS A 275 -28.79 -31.84 -6.81
N GLY A 276 -28.50 -31.34 -5.60
CA GLY A 276 -29.18 -30.16 -5.05
C GLY A 276 -28.95 -28.89 -5.89
N GLY A 277 -27.74 -28.71 -6.43
CA GLY A 277 -27.41 -27.59 -7.32
C GLY A 277 -28.23 -27.58 -8.62
N ILE A 278 -28.49 -28.74 -9.22
CA ILE A 278 -29.39 -28.86 -10.39
C ILE A 278 -30.79 -28.33 -10.05
N GLU A 279 -31.35 -28.79 -8.93
CA GLU A 279 -32.70 -28.38 -8.51
C GLU A 279 -32.78 -26.88 -8.15
N ALA A 280 -31.67 -26.32 -7.63
CA ALA A 280 -31.57 -24.89 -7.38
C ALA A 280 -31.75 -24.08 -8.67
N LEU A 281 -31.09 -24.49 -9.77
CA LEU A 281 -31.18 -23.78 -11.06
C LEU A 281 -32.54 -23.96 -11.77
N ARG A 282 -33.19 -25.10 -11.57
CA ARG A 282 -34.46 -25.43 -12.24
C ARG A 282 -35.68 -24.81 -11.56
N SER A 283 -35.76 -24.91 -10.23
CA SER A 283 -37.05 -24.76 -9.55
C SER A 283 -37.11 -23.63 -8.52
N CYS A 284 -35.97 -23.02 -8.15
CA CYS A 284 -35.92 -22.11 -7.00
C CYS A 284 -35.99 -20.60 -7.36
N SER A 285 -36.42 -20.26 -8.58
CA SER A 285 -36.43 -18.84 -9.02
C SER A 285 -37.35 -17.97 -8.17
N MET A 286 -38.49 -18.49 -7.72
CA MET A 286 -39.41 -17.75 -6.85
C MET A 286 -38.84 -17.51 -5.45
N GLU A 287 -38.15 -18.50 -4.87
CA GLU A 287 -37.50 -18.39 -3.57
C GLU A 287 -36.39 -17.35 -3.59
N VAL A 288 -35.60 -17.31 -4.67
CA VAL A 288 -34.56 -16.30 -4.88
C VAL A 288 -35.16 -14.90 -4.95
N GLU A 289 -36.26 -14.72 -5.69
CA GLU A 289 -36.92 -13.42 -5.81
C GLU A 289 -37.52 -12.95 -4.48
N ARG A 290 -38.12 -13.85 -3.70
CA ARG A 290 -38.59 -13.53 -2.33
C ARG A 290 -37.45 -13.10 -1.41
N MET A 291 -36.31 -13.81 -1.45
CA MET A 291 -35.13 -13.43 -0.68
C MET A 291 -34.59 -12.06 -1.10
N LYS A 292 -34.52 -11.79 -2.41
CA LYS A 292 -34.09 -10.50 -2.94
C LYS A 292 -34.97 -9.35 -2.45
N GLN A 293 -36.29 -9.49 -2.52
CA GLN A 293 -37.23 -8.45 -2.05
C GLN A 293 -37.09 -8.16 -0.56
N GLU A 294 -36.90 -9.21 0.26
CA GLU A 294 -36.68 -9.04 1.69
C GLU A 294 -35.31 -8.39 1.98
N PHE A 295 -34.25 -8.75 1.25
CA PHE A 295 -32.97 -8.06 1.36
C PHE A 295 -33.04 -6.59 0.94
N GLU A 296 -33.81 -6.26 -0.10
CA GLU A 296 -34.03 -4.88 -0.53
C GLU A 296 -34.73 -4.06 0.56
N ARG A 297 -35.76 -4.63 1.19
CA ARG A 297 -36.44 -4.03 2.35
C ARG A 297 -35.47 -3.79 3.51
N ARG A 298 -34.63 -4.77 3.84
CA ARG A 298 -33.63 -4.68 4.92
C ARG A 298 -32.54 -3.65 4.62
N ARG A 299 -32.05 -3.62 3.38
CA ARG A 299 -31.12 -2.59 2.89
C ARG A 299 -31.70 -1.21 3.13
N ASN A 300 -32.93 -0.96 2.70
CA ASN A 300 -33.59 0.34 2.83
C ASN A 300 -33.65 0.80 4.29
N ALA A 301 -34.04 -0.11 5.20
CA ALA A 301 -34.10 0.17 6.63
C ALA A 301 -32.71 0.50 7.23
N VAL A 302 -31.69 -0.31 6.92
CA VAL A 302 -30.33 -0.12 7.45
C VAL A 302 -29.67 1.15 6.90
N VAL A 303 -29.76 1.39 5.59
CA VAL A 303 -29.18 2.57 4.95
C VAL A 303 -29.85 3.85 5.45
N TYR A 304 -31.18 3.84 5.61
CA TYR A 304 -31.91 4.98 6.19
C TYR A 304 -31.41 5.31 7.61
N ARG A 305 -31.28 4.28 8.47
CA ARG A 305 -30.76 4.45 9.84
C ARG A 305 -29.33 4.96 9.85
N LEU A 306 -28.44 4.36 9.07
CA LEU A 306 -27.05 4.80 8.95
C LEU A 306 -26.93 6.26 8.54
N ARG A 307 -27.68 6.70 7.52
CA ARG A 307 -27.69 8.10 7.06
C ARG A 307 -28.33 9.08 8.05
N SER A 308 -29.11 8.59 9.00
CA SER A 308 -29.69 9.40 10.07
C SER A 308 -28.68 9.68 11.21
N ILE A 309 -27.55 8.96 11.24
CA ILE A 309 -26.49 9.16 12.24
C ILE A 309 -25.64 10.37 11.82
N PRO A 310 -25.50 11.42 12.67
CA PRO A 310 -24.72 12.60 12.33
C PRO A 310 -23.27 12.28 11.98
N GLY A 311 -22.85 12.64 10.77
CA GLY A 311 -21.46 12.42 10.32
C GLY A 311 -21.16 11.02 9.79
N VAL A 312 -22.17 10.17 9.63
CA VAL A 312 -22.08 8.93 8.85
C VAL A 312 -22.64 9.17 7.46
N SER A 313 -21.84 8.91 6.42
CA SER A 313 -22.34 8.72 5.06
C SER A 313 -22.41 7.23 4.73
N CYS A 314 -23.32 6.87 3.85
CA CYS A 314 -23.40 5.50 3.34
C CYS A 314 -23.93 5.55 1.91
N PRO A 315 -23.15 5.17 0.90
CA PRO A 315 -23.67 4.93 -0.43
C PRO A 315 -24.76 3.87 -0.38
N GLU A 316 -25.74 3.99 -1.27
CA GLU A 316 -26.82 3.01 -1.33
C GLU A 316 -26.33 1.77 -2.08
N PRO A 317 -26.28 0.59 -1.43
CA PRO A 317 -25.89 -0.64 -2.09
C PRO A 317 -26.89 -0.99 -3.21
N LYS A 318 -26.39 -1.26 -4.41
CA LYS A 318 -27.23 -1.67 -5.55
C LYS A 318 -27.31 -3.19 -5.70
N GLY A 319 -26.48 -3.93 -4.97
CA GLY A 319 -26.63 -5.36 -4.81
C GLY A 319 -25.85 -5.93 -3.62
N ALA A 320 -25.72 -7.26 -3.56
CA ALA A 320 -25.22 -8.01 -2.40
C ALA A 320 -26.03 -7.70 -1.13
N PHE A 321 -25.57 -8.09 0.05
CA PHE A 321 -26.27 -7.80 1.30
C PHE A 321 -25.43 -7.05 2.33
N TYR A 322 -24.61 -6.11 1.86
CA TYR A 322 -23.68 -5.34 2.67
C TYR A 322 -23.93 -3.83 2.54
N ALA A 323 -23.86 -3.13 3.67
CA ALA A 323 -23.67 -1.68 3.73
C ALA A 323 -22.23 -1.38 4.14
N PHE A 324 -21.67 -0.32 3.59
CA PHE A 324 -20.29 0.12 3.86
C PHE A 324 -20.26 1.60 4.21
N PRO A 325 -20.81 1.99 5.37
CA PRO A 325 -20.83 3.38 5.82
C PRO A 325 -19.43 3.91 6.10
N ASN A 326 -19.24 5.18 5.78
CA ASN A 326 -18.11 5.99 6.19
C ASN A 326 -18.34 6.47 7.63
N VAL A 327 -17.37 6.18 8.48
CA VAL A 327 -17.39 6.47 9.93
C VAL A 327 -16.19 7.32 10.34
N GLU A 328 -15.51 7.96 9.38
CA GLU A 328 -14.31 8.77 9.62
C GLU A 328 -14.54 9.83 10.72
N ARG A 329 -15.74 10.41 10.80
CA ARG A 329 -16.11 11.41 11.82
C ARG A 329 -16.05 10.90 13.26
N TYR A 330 -16.10 9.59 13.45
CA TYR A 330 -16.04 8.93 14.76
C TYR A 330 -14.67 8.36 15.09
N LEU A 331 -13.75 8.36 14.11
CA LEU A 331 -12.35 8.11 14.36
C LEU A 331 -11.77 9.31 15.13
N ASP A 332 -10.81 9.05 16.00
CA ASP A 332 -10.19 10.02 16.92
C ASP A 332 -11.09 10.56 18.06
N LYS A 333 -12.33 10.08 18.19
CA LYS A 333 -13.14 10.26 19.40
C LYS A 333 -12.66 9.37 20.55
N GLU A 334 -13.13 9.62 21.76
CA GLU A 334 -12.80 8.79 22.92
C GLU A 334 -14.03 8.24 23.64
N PHE A 335 -13.84 7.11 24.30
CA PHE A 335 -14.80 6.56 25.24
C PHE A 335 -14.10 6.21 26.54
N SER A 336 -14.54 6.81 27.65
CA SER A 336 -13.92 6.63 28.97
C SER A 336 -12.40 6.83 28.97
N GLY A 337 -11.90 7.80 28.18
CA GLY A 337 -10.48 8.13 28.05
C GLY A 337 -9.67 7.22 27.10
N ALA A 338 -10.30 6.23 26.46
CA ALA A 338 -9.66 5.39 25.44
C ALA A 338 -9.96 5.92 24.02
N PRO A 339 -8.95 6.27 23.21
CA PRO A 339 -9.16 6.83 21.88
C PRO A 339 -9.49 5.76 20.82
N LEU A 340 -10.37 6.12 19.89
CA LEU A 340 -10.80 5.33 18.74
C LEU A 340 -9.96 5.66 17.50
N ARG A 341 -8.71 5.20 17.47
CA ARG A 341 -7.73 5.64 16.44
C ARG A 341 -7.96 5.09 15.03
N ASN A 342 -8.79 4.06 14.87
CA ASN A 342 -9.01 3.40 13.59
C ASN A 342 -10.29 2.52 13.61
N THR A 343 -10.64 1.94 12.47
CA THR A 343 -11.86 1.13 12.31
C THR A 343 -11.84 -0.16 13.14
N TYR A 344 -10.66 -0.72 13.47
CA TYR A 344 -10.56 -1.82 14.44
C TYR A 344 -10.95 -1.38 15.84
N GLY A 345 -10.48 -0.21 16.27
CA GLY A 345 -10.84 0.40 17.55
C GLY A 345 -12.35 0.60 17.65
N LEU A 346 -12.96 1.17 16.60
CA LEU A 346 -14.41 1.36 16.53
C LEU A 346 -15.19 0.05 16.56
N ALA A 347 -14.78 -0.95 15.77
CA ALA A 347 -15.44 -2.24 15.75
C ALA A 347 -15.35 -2.96 17.12
N TYR A 348 -14.20 -2.85 17.79
CA TYR A 348 -14.03 -3.41 19.14
C TYR A 348 -14.87 -2.67 20.19
N TYR A 349 -14.95 -1.34 20.09
CA TYR A 349 -15.81 -0.52 20.93
C TYR A 349 -17.28 -0.90 20.80
N LEU A 350 -17.79 -0.98 19.56
CA LEU A 350 -19.18 -1.40 19.30
C LEU A 350 -19.44 -2.81 19.82
N LEU A 351 -18.49 -3.73 19.66
CA LEU A 351 -18.63 -5.10 20.18
C LEU A 351 -18.71 -5.12 21.70
N LYS A 352 -17.82 -4.39 22.39
CA LYS A 352 -17.72 -4.42 23.85
C LYS A 352 -18.84 -3.62 24.54
N GLU A 353 -19.08 -2.40 24.08
CA GLU A 353 -19.94 -1.42 24.76
C GLU A 353 -21.37 -1.39 24.22
N ALA A 354 -21.57 -1.85 22.98
CA ALA A 354 -22.89 -1.93 22.35
C ALA A 354 -23.33 -3.38 22.09
N GLN A 355 -22.47 -4.37 22.31
CA GLN A 355 -22.74 -5.78 21.96
C GLN A 355 -23.12 -5.94 20.49
N VAL A 356 -22.47 -5.16 19.61
CA VAL A 356 -22.68 -5.21 18.16
C VAL A 356 -21.38 -5.55 17.45
N ALA A 357 -21.35 -6.67 16.72
CA ALA A 357 -20.21 -7.06 15.90
C ALA A 357 -20.34 -6.48 14.47
N VAL A 358 -19.34 -5.71 14.04
CA VAL A 358 -19.17 -5.20 12.68
C VAL A 358 -17.77 -5.54 12.18
N VAL A 359 -17.52 -5.45 10.87
CA VAL A 359 -16.17 -5.69 10.33
C VAL A 359 -15.46 -4.37 10.01
N PRO A 360 -14.22 -4.14 10.49
CA PRO A 360 -13.45 -2.95 10.18
C PRO A 360 -13.14 -2.85 8.68
N GLY A 361 -13.31 -1.65 8.11
CA GLY A 361 -13.04 -1.35 6.70
C GLY A 361 -11.59 -1.67 6.30
N GLN A 362 -10.66 -1.57 7.25
CA GLN A 362 -9.24 -1.84 7.02
C GLN A 362 -8.98 -3.26 6.55
N ALA A 363 -9.82 -4.23 6.95
CA ALA A 363 -9.74 -5.60 6.44
C ALA A 363 -10.00 -5.69 4.93
N PHE A 364 -10.71 -4.71 4.36
CA PHE A 364 -11.09 -4.62 2.95
C PHE A 364 -10.29 -3.54 2.20
N GLY A 365 -9.26 -2.95 2.82
CA GLY A 365 -8.44 -1.90 2.21
C GLY A 365 -9.03 -0.48 2.31
N SER A 366 -9.83 -0.18 3.34
CA SER A 366 -10.35 1.17 3.58
C SER A 366 -10.27 1.61 5.05
N ASP A 367 -9.57 2.72 5.32
CA ASP A 367 -9.37 3.23 6.68
C ASP A 367 -10.56 3.99 7.28
N ALA A 368 -11.54 4.36 6.45
CA ALA A 368 -12.64 5.25 6.84
C ALA A 368 -13.98 4.53 7.08
N HIS A 369 -14.09 3.23 6.77
CA HIS A 369 -15.38 2.55 6.67
C HIS A 369 -15.51 1.36 7.62
N VAL A 370 -16.73 0.87 7.80
CA VAL A 370 -17.02 -0.44 8.42
C VAL A 370 -18.02 -1.19 7.56
N ARG A 371 -17.96 -2.52 7.53
CA ARG A 371 -18.96 -3.35 6.82
C ARG A 371 -20.01 -3.87 7.77
N LEU A 372 -21.27 -3.69 7.40
CA LEU A 372 -22.44 -4.29 8.02
C LEU A 372 -23.15 -5.22 7.04
N SER A 373 -23.34 -6.48 7.41
CA SER A 373 -24.21 -7.41 6.69
C SER A 373 -25.65 -7.22 7.16
N PHE A 374 -26.57 -6.96 6.23
CA PHE A 374 -28.00 -6.88 6.54
C PHE A 374 -28.74 -8.21 6.32
N ALA A 375 -28.01 -9.32 6.39
CA ALA A 375 -28.55 -10.68 6.39
C ALA A 375 -28.92 -11.16 7.80
N LEU A 376 -29.81 -10.40 8.43
CA LEU A 376 -30.40 -10.66 9.74
C LEU A 376 -31.90 -10.41 9.66
N SER A 377 -32.66 -10.93 10.62
CA SER A 377 -34.08 -10.57 10.74
C SER A 377 -34.24 -9.06 10.95
N MET A 378 -35.35 -8.49 10.47
CA MET A 378 -35.62 -7.06 10.61
C MET A 378 -35.54 -6.59 12.07
N GLU A 379 -36.06 -7.37 13.01
CA GLU A 379 -35.98 -7.10 14.46
C GLU A 379 -34.53 -6.97 14.93
N ARG A 380 -33.64 -7.88 14.53
CA ARG A 380 -32.22 -7.83 14.90
C ARG A 380 -31.50 -6.66 14.23
N LEU A 381 -31.88 -6.29 13.00
CA LEU A 381 -31.35 -5.11 12.32
C LEU A 381 -31.73 -3.82 13.06
N GLU A 382 -33.01 -3.66 13.40
CA GLU A 382 -33.51 -2.50 14.13
C GLU A 382 -32.84 -2.38 15.50
N GLU A 383 -32.74 -3.48 16.24
CA GLU A 383 -32.09 -3.51 17.54
C GLU A 383 -30.59 -3.19 17.43
N GLY A 384 -29.90 -3.78 16.46
CA GLY A 384 -28.49 -3.51 16.20
C GLY A 384 -28.21 -2.05 15.83
N MET A 385 -29.02 -1.48 14.93
CA MET A 385 -28.93 -0.07 14.55
C MET A 385 -29.17 0.85 15.75
N ARG A 386 -30.19 0.57 16.57
CA ARG A 386 -30.48 1.32 17.79
C ARG A 386 -29.30 1.29 18.78
N ARG A 387 -28.61 0.15 18.91
CA ARG A 387 -27.42 0.02 19.77
C ARG A 387 -26.23 0.80 19.20
N ILE A 388 -26.00 0.74 17.89
CA ILE A 388 -24.95 1.52 17.22
C ILE A 388 -25.19 3.02 17.43
N GLU A 389 -26.40 3.51 17.13
CA GLU A 389 -26.78 4.92 17.30
C GLU A 389 -26.50 5.41 18.73
N ARG A 390 -26.96 4.67 19.75
CA ARG A 390 -26.73 5.01 21.16
C ARG A 390 -25.25 4.97 21.56
N ALA A 391 -24.48 4.01 21.06
CA ALA A 391 -23.06 3.90 21.36
C ALA A 391 -22.29 5.09 20.78
N LEU A 392 -22.54 5.42 19.51
CA LEU A 392 -21.87 6.55 18.86
C LEU A 392 -22.20 7.91 19.53
N LEU A 393 -23.39 8.06 20.11
CA LEU A 393 -23.77 9.26 20.90
C LEU A 393 -23.04 9.37 22.25
N ARG A 394 -22.50 8.27 22.78
CA ARG A 394 -21.74 8.24 24.04
C ARG A 394 -20.26 8.56 23.85
N LEU A 395 -19.83 8.79 22.61
CA LEU A 395 -18.45 9.15 22.32
C LEU A 395 -18.23 10.63 22.62
N ASP A 396 -17.27 10.89 23.48
CA ASP A 396 -16.88 12.24 23.81
C ASP A 396 -16.04 12.81 22.65
N GLU A 397 -16.27 14.08 22.33
CA GLU A 397 -15.24 14.84 21.62
C GLU A 397 -13.97 14.77 22.46
N PRO A 398 -12.80 14.49 21.86
CA PRO A 398 -11.57 14.34 22.62
C PRO A 398 -11.42 15.56 23.53
N LYS A 399 -11.34 15.34 24.85
CA LYS A 399 -11.13 16.44 25.80
C LYS A 399 -9.90 17.20 25.31
N ARG A 400 -10.08 18.42 24.83
CA ARG A 400 -8.97 19.30 24.44
C ARG A 400 -8.13 19.58 25.68
N VAL A 401 -7.16 18.72 25.92
CA VAL A 401 -6.15 18.87 26.96
C VAL A 401 -4.80 18.98 26.27
N ARG A 402 -4.43 20.23 25.95
CA ARG A 402 -3.05 20.77 25.83
C ARG A 402 -2.09 20.05 24.85
N PRO A 403 -0.91 20.62 24.53
CA PRO A 403 -0.32 20.48 23.21
C PRO A 403 0.06 19.03 22.88
N ARG A 404 -0.24 18.68 21.63
CA ARG A 404 0.02 17.42 20.94
C ARG A 404 1.43 16.91 21.29
N ALA A 405 1.52 15.73 21.90
CA ALA A 405 2.79 15.04 22.01
C ALA A 405 3.22 14.62 20.61
N LEU A 406 4.00 15.48 19.96
CA LEU A 406 4.66 15.16 18.71
C LEU A 406 5.56 13.93 18.95
N ASN A 407 5.62 13.03 17.98
CA ASN A 407 6.56 11.91 18.00
C ASN A 407 7.97 12.41 17.64
N ASN A 408 8.43 13.40 18.41
CA ASN A 408 9.71 14.08 18.24
C ASN A 408 10.73 13.48 19.20
N VAL A 409 11.80 12.94 18.63
CA VAL A 409 12.91 12.45 19.43
C VAL A 409 14.03 13.47 19.41
N VAL A 410 14.43 13.88 20.61
CA VAL A 410 15.55 14.79 20.81
C VAL A 410 16.78 13.94 21.11
N THR A 411 17.72 13.93 20.18
CA THR A 411 18.98 13.21 20.35
C THR A 411 20.01 14.13 20.99
N LYS A 412 20.92 13.55 21.81
CA LYS A 412 22.07 14.29 22.36
C LYS A 412 22.99 14.79 21.25
N VAL A 413 23.20 13.93 20.26
CA VAL A 413 23.98 14.20 19.05
C VAL A 413 22.99 14.55 17.95
N ARG A 414 22.87 15.83 17.61
CA ARG A 414 21.86 16.34 16.67
C ARG A 414 22.27 16.26 15.20
N ASP A 415 23.56 16.09 14.95
CA ASP A 415 24.17 16.00 13.63
C ASP A 415 24.90 14.67 13.44
N ALA A 416 25.41 14.42 12.23
CA ALA A 416 26.23 13.25 11.97
C ALA A 416 27.51 13.28 12.84
N ALA A 417 27.77 12.18 13.53
CA ALA A 417 29.01 12.00 14.28
C ALA A 417 30.19 11.76 13.31
N PRO A 418 31.45 12.06 13.71
CA PRO A 418 32.61 11.77 12.90
C PRO A 418 32.61 10.31 12.42
N THR A 419 32.74 10.10 11.11
CA THR A 419 32.64 8.78 10.48
C THR A 419 33.96 8.37 9.85
N GLU A 420 34.53 7.24 10.29
CA GLU A 420 35.81 6.72 9.85
C GLU A 420 35.64 5.58 8.82
N VAL A 421 36.58 5.47 7.87
CA VAL A 421 36.65 4.33 6.94
C VAL A 421 37.63 3.30 7.46
N LEU A 422 37.14 2.09 7.67
CA LEU A 422 37.95 0.95 8.07
C LEU A 422 38.39 0.19 6.82
N SER A 423 39.58 0.54 6.31
CA SER A 423 40.24 -0.11 5.17
C SER A 423 41.06 -1.35 5.56
N VAL A 424 41.24 -1.60 6.86
CA VAL A 424 41.98 -2.76 7.38
C VAL A 424 41.00 -3.70 8.08
N VAL A 425 40.91 -4.95 7.61
CA VAL A 425 40.01 -5.98 8.15
C VAL A 425 40.19 -6.18 9.66
N GLY A 426 41.43 -6.09 10.17
CA GLY A 426 41.72 -6.16 11.60
C GLY A 426 41.04 -5.06 12.42
N ALA A 427 41.05 -3.81 11.95
CA ALA A 427 40.37 -2.70 12.60
C ALA A 427 38.84 -2.86 12.56
N ARG A 428 38.31 -3.36 11.44
CA ARG A 428 36.90 -3.74 11.31
C ARG A 428 36.50 -4.83 12.31
N ASN A 429 37.29 -5.89 12.41
CA ASN A 429 37.01 -7.00 13.34
C ASN A 429 37.06 -6.54 14.80
N ALA A 430 37.96 -5.60 15.15
CA ALA A 430 38.00 -5.00 16.48
C ALA A 430 36.73 -4.18 16.79
N ALA A 431 36.28 -3.35 15.83
CA ALA A 431 35.02 -2.61 15.95
C ALA A 431 33.80 -3.53 16.04
N LEU A 432 33.82 -4.65 15.30
CA LEU A 432 32.80 -5.68 15.37
C LEU A 432 32.72 -6.33 16.75
N ALA A 433 33.87 -6.78 17.28
CA ALA A 433 33.93 -7.38 18.61
C ALA A 433 33.45 -6.40 19.70
N GLU A 434 33.82 -5.12 19.60
CA GLU A 434 33.34 -4.08 20.52
C GLU A 434 31.82 -3.86 20.43
N ALA A 435 31.27 -3.83 19.22
CA ALA A 435 29.83 -3.66 19.01
C ALA A 435 29.03 -4.87 19.49
N GLU A 436 29.48 -6.09 19.17
CA GLU A 436 28.82 -7.34 19.57
C GLU A 436 28.83 -7.56 21.07
N ALA A 437 29.88 -7.11 21.78
CA ALA A 437 29.92 -7.14 23.25
C ALA A 437 28.76 -6.36 23.91
N HIS A 438 28.10 -5.47 23.17
CA HIS A 438 26.98 -4.65 23.62
C HIS A 438 25.65 -4.99 22.90
N LEU A 439 25.60 -6.10 22.17
CA LEU A 439 24.42 -6.63 21.47
C LEU A 439 24.21 -8.12 21.83
N PRO A 440 23.90 -8.44 23.10
CA PRO A 440 23.71 -9.83 23.51
C PRO A 440 22.46 -10.42 22.82
N PRO A 441 22.44 -11.73 22.48
CA PRO A 441 21.41 -12.34 21.62
C PRO A 441 19.95 -12.12 22.03
N ASP A 442 19.70 -11.87 23.31
CA ASP A 442 18.41 -11.65 23.94
C ASP A 442 18.02 -10.17 24.10
N ALA A 443 18.90 -9.21 23.78
CA ALA A 443 18.67 -7.79 24.01
C ALA A 443 19.10 -6.86 22.84
N TYR A 444 18.91 -7.29 21.59
CA TYR A 444 19.01 -6.39 20.43
C TYR A 444 17.92 -6.64 19.38
N PHE A 445 17.63 -5.60 18.61
CA PHE A 445 16.71 -5.62 17.48
C PHE A 445 17.46 -5.94 16.19
N GLN A 446 16.94 -6.88 15.41
CA GLN A 446 17.42 -7.19 14.07
C GLN A 446 16.36 -6.87 13.01
N TRP A 447 16.74 -6.22 11.92
CA TRP A 447 15.85 -5.98 10.80
C TRP A 447 16.57 -5.99 9.46
N ASN A 448 16.00 -6.67 8.47
CA ASN A 448 16.51 -6.70 7.10
C ASN A 448 15.75 -5.69 6.23
N ALA A 449 16.49 -4.74 5.65
CA ALA A 449 15.94 -3.76 4.73
C ALA A 449 16.34 -4.05 3.29
N SER A 450 15.41 -3.94 2.33
CA SER A 450 15.73 -3.86 0.90
C SER A 450 15.91 -2.41 0.51
N ILE A 451 17.14 -2.04 0.14
CA ILE A 451 17.53 -0.69 -0.26
C ILE A 451 18.13 -0.78 -1.65
N ALA A 452 17.40 -0.30 -2.66
CA ALA A 452 17.80 -0.41 -4.07
C ALA A 452 18.25 -1.83 -4.49
N GLY A 453 17.51 -2.86 -4.03
CA GLY A 453 17.80 -4.27 -4.33
C GLY A 453 18.91 -4.90 -3.48
N ILE A 454 19.54 -4.13 -2.60
CA ILE A 454 20.55 -4.62 -1.66
C ILE A 454 19.92 -4.85 -0.30
N VAL A 455 20.13 -6.03 0.28
CA VAL A 455 19.66 -6.36 1.62
C VAL A 455 20.66 -5.85 2.66
N VAL A 456 20.29 -4.81 3.40
CA VAL A 456 21.09 -4.22 4.47
C VAL A 456 20.44 -4.52 5.82
N GLN A 457 21.09 -5.35 6.63
CA GLN A 457 20.63 -5.73 7.96
C GLN A 457 21.06 -4.70 9.01
N LEU A 458 20.14 -4.27 9.86
CA LEU A 458 20.42 -3.53 11.08
C LEU A 458 20.44 -4.48 12.27
N ARG A 459 21.45 -4.33 13.13
CA ARG A 459 21.51 -4.87 14.50
C ARG A 459 21.69 -3.72 15.48
N THR A 460 20.78 -3.54 16.43
CA THR A 460 20.85 -2.41 17.35
C THR A 460 20.24 -2.69 18.73
N ASN A 461 20.84 -2.14 19.78
CA ASN A 461 20.25 -2.10 21.12
C ASN A 461 19.39 -0.83 21.35
N SER A 462 19.21 0.01 20.33
CA SER A 462 18.43 1.24 20.40
C SER A 462 17.04 1.00 19.79
N PRO A 463 15.96 0.94 20.61
CA PRO A 463 14.59 0.80 20.09
C PRO A 463 14.23 1.93 19.12
N HIS A 464 14.71 3.14 19.42
CA HIS A 464 14.49 4.33 18.60
C HIS A 464 15.04 4.19 17.17
N LEU A 465 16.28 3.68 17.04
CA LEU A 465 16.90 3.44 15.73
C LEU A 465 16.25 2.27 15.01
N ALA A 466 15.88 1.22 15.74
CA ALA A 466 15.16 0.07 15.20
C ALA A 466 13.82 0.51 14.57
N ASP A 467 13.01 1.27 15.32
CA ASP A 467 11.71 1.76 14.85
C ASP A 467 11.86 2.64 13.60
N PHE A 468 12.84 3.55 13.59
CA PHE A 468 13.12 4.37 12.41
C PHE A 468 13.47 3.51 11.19
N TYR A 469 14.35 2.52 11.35
CA TYR A 469 14.80 1.69 10.26
C TYR A 469 13.67 0.84 9.68
N GLN A 470 12.79 0.30 10.53
CA GLN A 470 11.60 -0.45 10.14
C GLN A 470 10.57 0.40 9.38
N GLU A 471 10.36 1.64 9.82
CA GLU A 471 9.41 2.54 9.17
C GLU A 471 9.94 3.10 7.84
N ASN A 472 11.24 3.38 7.78
CA ASN A 472 11.84 4.08 6.66
C ASN A 472 12.19 3.16 5.48
N PHE A 473 12.54 1.89 5.71
CA PHE A 473 12.95 0.97 4.64
C PHE A 473 11.98 -0.20 4.44
N TYR A 474 11.93 -0.74 3.23
CA TYR A 474 11.12 -1.91 2.90
C TYR A 474 11.70 -3.17 3.55
N PRO A 475 10.87 -4.06 4.12
CA PRO A 475 11.37 -5.32 4.65
C PRO A 475 11.95 -6.19 3.53
N ALA A 476 13.05 -6.88 3.82
CA ALA A 476 13.59 -7.94 2.97
C ALA A 476 13.48 -9.28 3.69
N SER A 477 12.98 -10.30 3.00
CA SER A 477 13.12 -11.69 3.45
C SER A 477 14.51 -12.19 3.06
N LEU A 478 15.22 -12.79 4.01
CA LEU A 478 16.38 -13.63 3.73
C LEU A 478 15.92 -15.08 3.87
N ASP A 479 16.08 -15.88 2.82
CA ASP A 479 15.92 -17.33 2.91
C ASP A 479 17.01 -17.88 3.84
N GLY A 480 16.74 -19.00 4.52
CA GLY A 480 17.52 -19.44 5.69
C GLY A 480 19.05 -19.40 5.55
N ASP A 481 19.59 -19.81 4.40
CA ASP A 481 21.04 -19.89 4.15
C ASP A 481 21.63 -18.64 3.48
N LEU A 482 20.83 -17.60 3.20
CA LEU A 482 21.29 -16.38 2.55
C LEU A 482 21.72 -15.33 3.57
N GLU A 483 22.99 -14.92 3.52
CA GLU A 483 23.49 -13.80 4.30
C GLU A 483 23.03 -12.45 3.74
N PRO A 484 22.82 -11.42 4.60
CA PRO A 484 22.59 -10.08 4.12
C PRO A 484 23.79 -9.57 3.32
N HIS A 485 23.53 -8.75 2.30
CA HIS A 485 24.58 -8.13 1.50
C HIS A 485 25.43 -7.14 2.30
N ALA A 486 24.85 -6.54 3.34
CA ALA A 486 25.54 -5.62 4.25
C ALA A 486 24.93 -5.68 5.67
N VAL A 487 25.72 -5.37 6.69
CA VAL A 487 25.28 -5.36 8.10
C VAL A 487 25.70 -4.06 8.80
N ILE A 488 24.80 -3.46 9.56
CA ILE A 488 25.05 -2.28 10.38
C ILE A 488 24.87 -2.64 11.85
N TYR A 489 25.87 -2.33 12.65
CA TYR A 489 25.85 -2.46 14.11
C TYR A 489 25.68 -1.07 14.73
N ALA A 490 24.46 -0.74 15.15
CA ALA A 490 24.16 0.52 15.81
C ALA A 490 24.02 0.32 17.31
N VAL A 491 25.03 0.69 18.07
CA VAL A 491 25.13 0.42 19.50
C VAL A 491 25.10 1.73 20.27
N LYS A 492 24.23 1.79 21.28
CA LYS A 492 24.11 2.89 22.21
C LYS A 492 24.68 2.49 23.57
N ASP A 493 25.06 3.52 24.34
CA ASP A 493 25.46 3.45 25.74
C ASP A 493 26.74 2.62 25.99
N VAL A 494 27.69 2.66 25.04
CA VAL A 494 29.05 2.12 25.17
C VAL A 494 29.85 3.01 26.13
N PRO A 495 30.27 2.52 27.32
CA PRO A 495 30.94 3.36 28.32
C PRO A 495 32.27 3.93 27.83
N GLY A 496 32.52 5.21 28.13
CA GLY A 496 33.80 5.88 27.82
C GLY A 496 34.05 6.16 26.33
N ARG A 497 33.07 5.93 25.46
CA ARG A 497 33.17 6.22 24.02
C ARG A 497 32.40 7.47 23.62
N GLU A 498 33.05 8.34 22.86
CA GLU A 498 32.38 9.43 22.17
C GLU A 498 31.54 8.91 20.98
N PRO A 499 30.44 9.59 20.62
CA PRO A 499 29.64 9.25 19.45
C PRO A 499 30.48 9.23 18.17
N ARG A 500 30.39 8.14 17.40
CA ARG A 500 31.15 7.99 16.15
C ARG A 500 30.52 6.99 15.19
N GLY A 501 30.72 7.21 13.89
CA GLY A 501 30.41 6.25 12.83
C GLY A 501 31.67 5.55 12.33
N MET A 502 31.53 4.32 11.85
CA MET A 502 32.60 3.65 11.11
C MET A 502 31.99 2.85 9.96
N VAL A 503 32.69 2.73 8.84
CA VAL A 503 32.24 1.91 7.71
C VAL A 503 33.39 1.11 7.12
N SER A 504 33.15 -0.12 6.73
CA SER A 504 34.02 -0.90 5.86
C SER A 504 33.21 -1.36 4.66
N LEU A 505 33.42 -0.74 3.50
CA LEU A 505 32.71 -1.16 2.28
C LEU A 505 33.25 -2.49 1.73
N GLU A 506 34.53 -2.80 1.97
CA GLU A 506 35.14 -4.07 1.58
C GLU A 506 34.39 -5.27 2.18
N THR A 507 34.01 -5.16 3.46
CA THR A 507 33.24 -6.20 4.16
C THR A 507 31.77 -5.86 4.28
N ALA A 508 31.30 -4.82 3.58
CA ALA A 508 29.94 -4.30 3.65
C ALA A 508 29.40 -4.15 5.10
N THR A 509 30.23 -3.64 6.01
CA THR A 509 29.89 -3.51 7.44
C THR A 509 29.86 -2.04 7.88
N GLY A 510 28.82 -1.63 8.59
CA GLY A 510 28.69 -0.30 9.17
C GLY A 510 28.58 -0.32 10.69
N PHE A 511 29.00 0.75 11.35
CA PHE A 511 28.92 0.92 12.79
C PHE A 511 28.42 2.31 13.14
N VAL A 512 27.51 2.38 14.12
CA VAL A 512 27.06 3.64 14.74
C VAL A 512 27.19 3.46 16.24
N LEU A 513 28.20 4.08 16.86
CA LEU A 513 28.43 4.00 18.30
C LEU A 513 27.95 5.28 18.99
N ASN A 514 27.15 5.14 20.04
CA ASN A 514 26.65 6.20 20.91
C ASN A 514 25.92 7.37 20.22
N SER A 515 25.56 7.22 18.94
CA SER A 515 24.69 8.15 18.22
C SER A 515 23.33 7.51 18.00
N ALA A 516 22.28 8.28 18.30
CA ALA A 516 20.89 7.92 18.05
C ALA A 516 20.29 8.73 16.89
N PHE A 517 21.11 9.48 16.16
CA PHE A 517 20.68 10.31 15.05
C PHE A 517 20.30 9.47 13.82
N TYR A 518 19.04 9.55 13.38
CA TYR A 518 18.53 8.86 12.20
C TYR A 518 19.36 9.16 10.97
N GLY A 519 19.77 10.43 10.79
CA GLY A 519 20.53 10.85 9.62
C GLY A 519 21.87 10.11 9.49
N GLN A 520 22.52 9.79 10.61
CA GLN A 520 23.76 9.01 10.63
C GLN A 520 23.51 7.57 10.17
N LEU A 521 22.52 6.89 10.78
CA LEU A 521 22.17 5.52 10.44
C LEU A 521 21.70 5.40 9.00
N ARG A 522 20.82 6.30 8.57
CA ARG A 522 20.32 6.41 7.19
C ARG A 522 21.47 6.54 6.22
N SER A 523 22.41 7.46 6.46
CA SER A 523 23.51 7.71 5.53
C SER A 523 24.42 6.50 5.37
N ILE A 524 24.76 5.80 6.47
CA ILE A 524 25.55 4.56 6.40
C ILE A 524 24.80 3.46 5.64
N ALA A 525 23.49 3.32 5.85
CA ALA A 525 22.67 2.34 5.14
C ALA A 525 22.61 2.61 3.64
N LEU A 526 22.38 3.87 3.25
CA LEU A 526 22.40 4.26 1.85
C LEU A 526 23.80 4.11 1.23
N SER A 527 24.88 4.39 1.96
CA SER A 527 26.26 4.17 1.49
C SER A 527 26.53 2.70 1.18
N LEU A 528 26.22 1.79 2.12
CA LEU A 528 26.43 0.35 1.95
C LEU A 528 25.57 -0.21 0.80
N ALA A 529 24.32 0.23 0.73
CA ALA A 529 23.42 -0.14 -0.36
C ALA A 529 23.90 0.39 -1.72
N ALA A 530 24.37 1.63 -1.79
CA ALA A 530 24.90 2.23 -3.02
C ALA A 530 26.13 1.49 -3.52
N ASP A 531 27.05 1.15 -2.62
CA ASP A 531 28.25 0.40 -2.95
C ASP A 531 27.94 -1.03 -3.46
N GLY A 532 27.00 -1.72 -2.81
CA GLY A 532 26.49 -3.00 -3.30
C GLY A 532 25.73 -2.88 -4.64
N ALA A 533 24.90 -1.85 -4.80
CA ALA A 533 24.09 -1.63 -5.99
C ALA A 533 24.95 -1.20 -7.19
N ALA A 534 26.03 -0.44 -6.95
CA ALA A 534 26.99 -0.07 -7.98
C ALA A 534 27.70 -1.31 -8.56
N ARG A 535 28.06 -2.29 -7.71
CA ARG A 535 28.67 -3.55 -8.15
C ARG A 535 27.71 -4.48 -8.88
N THR A 536 26.44 -4.51 -8.48
CA THR A 536 25.46 -5.49 -8.98
C THR A 536 24.62 -4.98 -10.14
N SER A 537 24.25 -3.70 -10.14
CA SER A 537 23.32 -3.09 -11.09
C SER A 537 23.87 -1.82 -11.77
N GLY A 538 25.06 -1.37 -11.37
CA GLY A 538 25.61 -0.10 -11.86
C GLY A 538 24.88 1.15 -11.35
N ALA A 539 24.03 1.01 -10.33
CA ALA A 539 23.30 2.13 -9.75
C ALA A 539 24.25 3.13 -9.09
N LEU A 540 23.93 4.42 -9.22
CA LEU A 540 24.64 5.54 -8.62
C LEU A 540 23.77 6.19 -7.54
N LEU A 541 24.35 6.51 -6.40
CA LEU A 541 23.70 7.34 -5.39
C LEU A 541 24.07 8.81 -5.60
N ALA A 542 23.06 9.64 -5.87
CA ALA A 542 23.20 11.07 -6.07
C ALA A 542 22.68 11.88 -4.88
N HIS A 543 23.50 12.79 -4.34
CA HIS A 543 23.07 13.74 -3.29
C HIS A 543 22.23 14.91 -3.86
N ALA A 544 21.22 14.57 -4.63
CA ALA A 544 20.34 15.49 -5.32
C ALA A 544 18.91 15.37 -4.78
N ALA A 545 18.07 16.32 -5.16
CA ALA A 545 16.63 16.08 -5.20
C ALA A 545 16.25 15.54 -6.59
N ALA A 546 15.10 14.89 -6.69
CA ALA A 546 14.53 14.48 -7.97
C ALA A 546 13.09 14.98 -8.09
N LEU A 547 12.78 15.61 -9.22
CA LEU A 547 11.44 16.03 -9.61
C LEU A 547 10.99 15.26 -10.84
N ASP A 548 9.69 15.08 -10.96
CA ASP A 548 9.02 14.52 -12.11
C ASP A 548 7.99 15.51 -12.63
N ARG A 549 7.90 15.66 -13.94
CA ARG A 549 6.81 16.33 -14.62
C ARG A 549 6.32 15.42 -15.74
N GLU A 550 5.12 14.86 -15.58
CA GLU A 550 4.49 14.02 -16.61
C GLU A 550 5.37 12.83 -17.08
N GLY A 551 6.17 12.25 -16.17
CA GLY A 551 7.07 11.13 -16.48
C GLY A 551 8.50 11.54 -16.86
N ARG A 552 8.75 12.85 -17.02
CA ARG A 552 10.06 13.41 -17.37
C ARG A 552 10.74 13.95 -16.11
N GLY A 553 11.92 13.42 -15.83
CA GLY A 553 12.61 13.58 -14.57
C GLY A 553 13.77 14.58 -14.61
N ALA A 554 13.91 15.36 -13.54
CA ALA A 554 15.07 16.21 -13.29
C ALA A 554 15.78 15.85 -11.99
N LEU A 555 17.10 15.62 -12.05
CA LEU A 555 17.95 15.62 -10.86
C LEU A 555 18.43 17.04 -10.57
N VAL A 556 18.35 17.46 -9.30
CA VAL A 556 18.60 18.84 -8.89
C VAL A 556 19.60 18.90 -7.75
N TRP A 557 20.82 19.33 -8.07
CA TRP A 557 21.83 19.75 -7.10
C TRP A 557 21.70 21.24 -6.82
N GLY A 558 22.17 21.67 -5.65
CA GLY A 558 22.20 23.09 -5.34
C GLY A 558 23.28 23.39 -4.33
N GLU A 559 24.05 24.44 -4.57
CA GLU A 559 25.10 24.89 -3.66
C GLU A 559 24.50 25.48 -2.38
N ALA A 560 25.33 25.60 -1.36
CA ALA A 560 24.95 26.30 -0.14
C ALA A 560 24.44 27.69 -0.50
N GLY A 561 23.24 28.04 -0.04
CA GLY A 561 22.62 29.33 -0.35
C GLY A 561 21.89 29.43 -1.70
N SER A 562 21.91 28.39 -2.55
CA SER A 562 21.16 28.34 -3.83
C SER A 562 19.63 28.42 -3.69
N GLY A 563 19.11 28.24 -2.47
CA GLY A 563 17.67 28.20 -2.25
C GLY A 563 16.99 26.93 -2.80
N ARG A 564 17.74 25.84 -3.09
CA ARG A 564 17.21 24.59 -3.66
C ARG A 564 15.85 24.16 -3.08
N THR A 565 15.72 24.13 -1.76
CA THR A 565 14.45 23.74 -1.11
C THR A 565 13.30 24.68 -1.44
N ALA A 566 13.52 25.99 -1.50
CA ALA A 566 12.50 26.95 -1.89
C ALA A 566 12.11 26.79 -3.37
N VAL A 567 13.10 26.57 -4.24
CA VAL A 567 12.88 26.32 -5.68
C VAL A 567 12.06 25.04 -5.90
N LEU A 568 12.43 23.94 -5.23
CA LEU A 568 11.69 22.67 -5.31
C LEU A 568 10.27 22.82 -4.77
N ALA A 569 10.09 23.51 -3.64
CA ALA A 569 8.77 23.76 -3.07
C ALA A 569 7.90 24.64 -3.99
N ALA A 570 8.49 25.63 -4.65
CA ALA A 570 7.80 26.44 -5.65
C ALA A 570 7.41 25.60 -6.88
N ALA A 571 8.29 24.73 -7.36
CA ALA A 571 8.00 23.82 -8.47
C ALA A 571 6.82 22.88 -8.16
N LEU A 572 6.72 22.37 -6.92
CA LEU A 572 5.62 21.51 -6.49
C LEU A 572 4.25 22.19 -6.40
N ARG A 573 4.18 23.51 -6.56
CA ARG A 573 2.91 24.24 -6.67
C ARG A 573 2.35 24.20 -8.09
N GLU A 574 3.18 23.92 -9.09
CA GLU A 574 2.75 23.79 -10.47
C GLU A 574 2.06 22.43 -10.69
N ASP A 575 1.00 22.44 -11.50
CA ASP A 575 0.25 21.23 -11.81
C ASP A 575 1.11 20.23 -12.61
N GLY A 576 0.93 18.94 -12.30
CA GLY A 576 1.67 17.85 -12.94
C GLY A 576 3.10 17.63 -12.43
N VAL A 577 3.58 18.47 -11.50
CA VAL A 577 4.90 18.32 -10.88
C VAL A 577 4.84 17.47 -9.61
N ARG A 578 5.72 16.48 -9.53
CA ARG A 578 5.80 15.51 -8.42
C ARG A 578 7.22 15.44 -7.88
N LEU A 579 7.34 15.30 -6.56
CA LEU A 579 8.62 15.05 -5.91
C LEU A 579 8.93 13.56 -5.92
N VAL A 580 10.11 13.17 -6.40
CA VAL A 580 10.59 11.78 -6.27
C VAL A 580 11.33 11.62 -4.95
N ALA A 581 12.37 12.42 -4.75
CA ALA A 581 13.09 12.50 -3.48
C ALA A 581 13.51 13.94 -3.20
N ALA A 582 13.62 14.30 -1.93
CA ALA A 582 14.09 15.62 -1.52
C ALA A 582 15.63 15.70 -1.41
N GLU A 583 16.26 14.59 -1.03
CA GLU A 583 17.71 14.40 -0.87
C GLU A 583 18.02 12.91 -1.07
N ASP A 584 19.17 12.60 -1.65
CA ASP A 584 19.69 11.24 -1.88
C ASP A 584 18.81 10.37 -2.80
N VAL A 585 19.13 10.36 -4.09
CA VAL A 585 18.40 9.67 -5.15
C VAL A 585 19.24 8.52 -5.69
N PHE A 586 18.65 7.34 -5.83
CA PHE A 586 19.30 6.25 -6.57
C PHE A 586 19.00 6.41 -8.05
N VAL A 587 20.05 6.35 -8.87
CA VAL A 587 19.97 6.47 -10.32
C VAL A 587 20.41 5.15 -10.92
N ARG A 588 19.46 4.42 -11.50
CA ARG A 588 19.71 3.13 -12.12
C ARG A 588 19.89 3.28 -13.62
N PRO A 589 20.95 2.68 -14.21
CA PRO A 589 21.01 2.49 -15.65
C PRO A 589 19.84 1.60 -16.11
N SER A 590 19.27 1.91 -17.27
CA SER A 590 18.27 1.08 -17.96
C SER A 590 18.46 1.24 -19.47
N PRO A 591 18.07 0.24 -20.30
CA PRO A 591 18.11 0.35 -21.75
C PRO A 591 17.38 1.58 -22.29
N ASP A 592 16.29 1.99 -21.64
CA ASP A 592 15.45 3.13 -22.04
C ASP A 592 15.93 4.49 -21.47
N GLY A 593 17.11 4.52 -20.84
CA GLY A 593 17.67 5.71 -20.19
C GLY A 593 17.70 5.60 -18.65
N PRO A 594 18.49 6.44 -17.96
CA PRO A 594 18.62 6.37 -16.51
C PRO A 594 17.29 6.63 -15.80
N THR A 595 17.00 5.89 -14.73
CA THR A 595 15.81 6.08 -13.89
C THR A 595 16.23 6.57 -12.51
N ALA A 596 15.65 7.68 -12.07
CA ALA A 596 15.82 8.21 -10.71
C ALA A 596 14.73 7.64 -9.79
N GLU A 597 15.10 7.12 -8.62
CA GLU A 597 14.18 6.49 -7.66
C GLU A 597 14.52 6.83 -6.20
N LEU A 598 13.48 6.82 -5.35
CA LEU A 598 13.61 6.86 -3.89
C LEU A 598 13.58 5.41 -3.36
N PRO A 599 14.68 4.88 -2.78
CA PRO A 599 14.69 3.53 -2.23
C PRO A 599 13.98 3.44 -0.87
N GLU A 600 13.69 4.58 -0.24
CA GLU A 600 13.01 4.68 1.05
C GLU A 600 11.48 4.64 0.90
N ARG A 601 10.80 4.24 1.98
CA ARG A 601 9.34 4.30 2.11
C ARG A 601 8.85 5.71 2.44
N LYS A 602 9.71 6.52 3.06
CA LYS A 602 9.38 7.84 3.61
C LYS A 602 10.32 8.89 3.01
N LEU A 603 9.84 10.13 2.94
CA LEU A 603 10.66 11.29 2.61
C LEU A 603 11.37 11.79 3.87
N TYR A 604 12.71 11.75 3.87
CA TYR A 604 13.51 12.32 4.96
C TYR A 604 13.75 13.82 4.71
N LEU A 605 12.83 14.66 5.17
CA LEU A 605 12.82 16.10 4.90
C LEU A 605 13.53 16.91 5.99
N LYS A 606 14.27 17.95 5.60
CA LYS A 606 14.75 19.00 6.52
C LYS A 606 13.58 19.84 7.03
N ALA A 607 13.60 20.23 8.31
CA ALA A 607 12.55 21.05 8.92
C ALA A 607 12.24 22.34 8.14
N LYS A 608 13.25 22.93 7.47
CA LYS A 608 13.09 24.12 6.62
C LYS A 608 12.07 23.95 5.47
N TRP A 609 11.72 22.74 5.06
CA TRP A 609 10.64 22.50 4.10
C TRP A 609 9.31 23.10 4.58
N MET A 610 9.04 23.11 5.90
CA MET A 610 7.84 23.73 6.48
C MET A 610 7.72 25.23 6.19
N LYS A 611 8.84 25.93 5.96
CA LYS A 611 8.81 27.37 5.59
C LYS A 611 8.21 27.60 4.21
N HIS A 612 8.29 26.61 3.32
CA HIS A 612 7.89 26.75 1.91
C HIS A 612 6.66 25.91 1.55
N VAL A 613 6.37 24.88 2.36
CA VAL A 613 5.23 23.98 2.25
C VAL A 613 4.52 23.91 3.63
N PRO A 614 3.71 24.93 3.98
CA PRO A 614 3.05 25.02 5.29
C PRO A 614 2.14 23.84 5.61
N GLU A 615 1.67 23.11 4.59
CA GLU A 615 0.84 21.92 4.74
C GLU A 615 1.55 20.81 5.56
N ILE A 616 2.88 20.78 5.56
CA ILE A 616 3.68 19.82 6.34
C ILE A 616 3.42 19.98 7.85
N GLU A 617 3.18 21.21 8.33
CA GLU A 617 2.94 21.45 9.77
C GLU A 617 1.70 20.68 10.27
N LYS A 618 0.69 20.53 9.43
CA LYS A 618 -0.54 19.78 9.76
C LYS A 618 -0.32 18.26 9.83
N LEU A 619 0.81 17.78 9.32
CA LEU A 619 1.15 16.35 9.24
C LEU A 619 2.05 15.88 10.37
N LEU A 620 2.62 16.80 11.17
CA LEU A 620 3.69 16.51 12.14
C LEU A 620 3.29 15.46 13.19
N GLU A 621 2.02 15.37 13.57
CA GLU A 621 1.53 14.34 14.51
C GLU A 621 1.57 12.92 13.96
N ARG A 622 1.54 12.77 12.65
CA ARG A 622 1.43 11.47 11.98
C ARG A 622 2.80 10.90 11.64
N THR A 623 3.87 11.69 11.77
CA THR A 623 5.22 11.36 11.33
C THR A 623 6.19 11.32 12.51
N LYS A 624 7.28 10.56 12.35
CA LYS A 624 8.44 10.72 13.23
C LYS A 624 9.11 12.05 12.95
N LEU A 625 9.48 12.73 14.01
CA LEU A 625 10.23 13.97 14.00
C LEU A 625 11.53 13.74 14.77
N GLU A 626 12.58 14.43 14.37
CA GLU A 626 13.87 14.35 15.01
C GLU A 626 14.43 15.75 15.18
N ASN A 627 14.85 16.08 16.40
CA ASN A 627 15.51 17.34 16.76
C ASN A 627 14.72 18.60 16.37
N LEU A 628 13.38 18.55 16.40
CA LEU A 628 12.54 19.75 16.28
C LEU A 628 12.43 20.47 17.63
N ALA A 629 12.43 21.80 17.59
CA ALA A 629 12.15 22.66 18.74
C ALA A 629 10.63 22.75 18.94
N VAL A 630 10.11 21.93 19.86
CA VAL A 630 8.67 21.79 20.17
C VAL A 630 8.26 22.55 21.43
N SER A 631 9.21 23.14 22.16
CA SER A 631 8.96 23.93 23.36
C SER A 631 9.82 25.21 23.39
N ARG A 632 9.38 26.22 24.15
CA ARG A 632 10.07 27.52 24.19
C ARG A 632 11.49 27.41 24.71
N GLU A 633 11.73 26.48 25.64
CA GLU A 633 13.04 26.20 26.22
C GLU A 633 14.04 25.66 25.18
N GLN A 634 13.54 25.04 24.10
CA GLN A 634 14.36 24.52 23.00
C GLN A 634 14.66 25.59 21.93
N CYS A 635 14.11 26.80 22.06
CA CYS A 635 14.23 27.85 21.07
C CYS A 635 15.17 28.97 21.54
N HIS A 636 16.35 29.04 20.92
CA HIS A 636 17.38 30.07 21.19
C HIS A 636 17.50 31.13 20.08
N GLU A 637 16.54 31.15 19.14
CA GLU A 637 16.52 32.10 18.03
C GLU A 637 15.90 33.44 18.43
N ASP A 638 16.47 34.51 17.90
CA ASP A 638 15.87 35.84 17.95
C ASP A 638 14.78 35.96 16.86
N HIS A 639 13.55 36.20 17.29
CA HIS A 639 12.40 36.30 16.39
C HIS A 639 12.06 37.76 16.07
N GLU A 640 11.78 38.05 14.79
CA GLU A 640 11.25 39.34 14.37
C GLU A 640 9.93 39.64 15.12
N GLY A 641 9.90 40.74 15.86
CA GLY A 641 8.77 41.13 16.73
C GLY A 641 8.84 40.59 18.17
N GLY A 642 9.90 39.86 18.55
CA GLY A 642 10.20 39.47 19.93
C GLY A 642 9.48 38.22 20.47
N GLU A 643 8.48 37.68 19.76
CA GLU A 643 7.70 36.52 20.21
C GLU A 643 7.97 35.25 19.38
N CYS A 644 8.21 34.12 20.06
CA CYS A 644 8.41 32.84 19.39
C CYS A 644 7.08 32.31 18.81
N PRO A 645 7.08 31.66 17.62
CA PRO A 645 5.88 31.00 17.09
C PRO A 645 5.23 30.01 18.06
N LEU A 646 6.02 29.37 18.92
CA LEU A 646 5.53 28.46 19.96
C LEU A 646 4.68 29.19 21.02
N ASP A 647 5.02 30.45 21.33
CA ASP A 647 4.25 31.29 22.27
C ASP A 647 2.86 31.63 21.70
N ARG A 648 2.73 31.61 20.37
CA ARG A 648 1.48 31.80 19.61
C ARG A 648 0.74 30.50 19.30
N GLY A 649 1.19 29.37 19.85
CA GLY A 649 0.55 28.07 19.72
C GLY A 649 0.95 27.26 18.47
N ALA A 650 2.03 27.62 17.78
CA ALA A 650 2.61 26.75 16.75
C ALA A 650 3.10 25.43 17.37
N ALA A 651 3.10 24.34 16.59
CA ALA A 651 3.56 23.04 17.09
C ALA A 651 5.10 22.94 17.18
N VAL A 652 5.81 23.70 16.35
CA VAL A 652 7.28 23.68 16.23
C VAL A 652 7.78 25.09 15.92
N CYS A 653 8.90 25.48 16.54
CA CYS A 653 9.68 26.62 16.07
C CYS A 653 10.60 26.19 14.91
N VAL A 654 10.19 26.48 13.67
CA VAL A 654 10.97 26.11 12.46
C VAL A 654 12.34 26.81 12.43
N ALA A 655 12.45 28.03 12.97
CA ALA A 655 13.73 28.74 13.03
C ALA A 655 14.73 28.00 13.93
N ALA A 656 14.32 27.60 15.13
CA ALA A 656 15.15 26.86 16.09
C ALA A 656 15.33 25.38 15.73
N SER A 657 14.72 24.91 14.64
CA SER A 657 14.79 23.53 14.16
C SER A 657 15.73 23.36 12.97
N GLY A 658 16.79 24.18 12.86
CA GLY A 658 17.69 24.20 11.71
C GLY A 658 18.26 22.82 11.30
N GLY A 659 18.64 21.99 12.29
CA GLY A 659 19.09 20.61 12.10
C GLY A 659 17.98 19.55 12.14
N GLY A 660 16.74 19.97 12.35
CA GLY A 660 15.61 19.08 12.56
C GLY A 660 15.15 18.36 11.28
N ARG A 661 14.57 17.17 11.46
CA ARG A 661 14.21 16.25 10.38
C ARG A 661 12.79 15.70 10.55
N ILE A 662 12.15 15.43 9.42
CA ILE A 662 10.76 14.97 9.32
C ILE A 662 10.75 13.72 8.46
N LEU A 663 10.18 12.62 8.95
CA LEU A 663 10.07 11.36 8.23
C LEU A 663 8.69 11.18 7.59
N LEU A 664 8.43 11.93 6.52
CA LEU A 664 7.08 12.11 6.00
C LEU A 664 6.63 10.95 5.10
N ASP A 665 5.41 10.45 5.27
CA ASP A 665 4.82 9.57 4.26
C ASP A 665 4.54 10.36 2.97
N PRO A 666 5.09 9.93 1.81
CA PRO A 666 4.91 10.68 0.57
C PRO A 666 3.45 10.81 0.15
N ALA A 667 2.58 9.86 0.51
CA ALA A 667 1.15 9.91 0.17
C ALA A 667 0.43 11.11 0.81
N TRP A 668 0.96 11.65 1.91
CA TRP A 668 0.34 12.76 2.64
C TRP A 668 0.60 14.13 2.02
N LEU A 669 1.56 14.27 1.08
CA LEU A 669 1.84 15.53 0.39
C LEU A 669 0.78 15.92 -0.66
N GLY A 670 -0.33 15.19 -0.79
CA GLY A 670 -1.43 15.53 -1.70
C GLY A 670 -2.13 14.33 -2.33
N ALA A 671 -2.39 13.27 -1.56
CA ALA A 671 -3.08 12.06 -2.00
C ALA A 671 -2.50 11.43 -3.28
N GLY A 672 -1.17 11.41 -3.41
CA GLY A 672 -0.45 10.86 -4.57
C GLY A 672 -0.26 11.81 -5.77
N ARG A 673 -0.82 13.03 -5.73
CA ARG A 673 -0.65 14.01 -6.83
C ARG A 673 0.69 14.73 -6.85
N ARG A 674 1.41 14.78 -5.72
CA ARG A 674 2.66 15.54 -5.54
C ARG A 674 3.89 14.66 -5.31
N HIS A 675 3.77 13.34 -5.45
CA HIS A 675 4.89 12.41 -5.31
C HIS A 675 4.79 11.26 -6.31
N VAL A 676 5.94 10.78 -6.79
CA VAL A 676 6.07 9.55 -7.57
C VAL A 676 7.35 8.84 -7.15
N ARG A 677 7.36 7.49 -7.09
CA ARG A 677 8.52 6.76 -6.57
C ARG A 677 9.75 6.78 -7.48
N ARG A 678 9.51 6.92 -8.79
CA ARG A 678 10.54 6.90 -9.82
C ARG A 678 10.16 7.75 -11.02
N THR A 679 11.15 8.20 -11.77
CA THR A 679 10.97 8.98 -13.00
C THR A 679 12.10 8.69 -13.98
N ALA A 680 11.80 8.77 -15.28
CA ALA A 680 12.83 8.66 -16.32
C ALA A 680 13.64 9.96 -16.32
N LEU A 681 14.94 9.87 -16.09
CA LEU A 681 15.79 11.03 -15.94
C LEU A 681 16.20 11.59 -17.31
N GLU A 682 15.84 12.83 -17.56
CA GLU A 682 16.21 13.53 -18.80
C GLU A 682 17.25 14.63 -18.58
N VAL A 683 17.13 15.37 -17.47
CA VAL A 683 17.96 16.54 -17.20
C VAL A 683 18.59 16.51 -15.81
N SER A 684 19.86 16.87 -15.75
CA SER A 684 20.64 17.10 -14.55
C SER A 684 20.86 18.60 -14.38
N VAL A 685 20.38 19.15 -13.27
CA VAL A 685 20.35 20.59 -13.00
C VAL A 685 21.24 20.92 -11.80
N LEU A 686 22.20 21.81 -12.01
CA LEU A 686 23.00 22.42 -10.95
C LEU A 686 22.50 23.84 -10.66
N LEU A 687 21.87 24.05 -9.51
CA LEU A 687 21.50 25.38 -9.05
C LEU A 687 22.73 26.07 -8.45
N ALA A 688 23.07 27.25 -8.98
CA ALA A 688 24.21 28.04 -8.51
C ALA A 688 23.88 29.53 -8.46
N ARG A 689 24.51 30.27 -7.55
CA ARG A 689 24.38 31.72 -7.41
C ARG A 689 25.68 32.37 -7.83
N ASP A 690 25.67 32.89 -9.04
CA ASP A 690 26.81 33.62 -9.59
C ASP A 690 26.29 34.83 -10.36
N ALA A 691 26.82 36.01 -10.03
CA ALA A 691 26.42 37.25 -10.67
C ALA A 691 26.81 37.30 -12.16
N VAL A 692 27.81 36.52 -12.59
CA VAL A 692 28.30 36.53 -13.97
C VAL A 692 27.77 35.37 -14.82
N LEU A 693 27.07 34.40 -14.23
CA LEU A 693 26.49 33.29 -15.00
C LEU A 693 25.24 33.73 -15.77
N PRO A 694 25.08 33.29 -17.04
CA PRO A 694 23.80 33.43 -17.73
C PRO A 694 22.71 32.64 -16.99
N ALA A 695 21.46 32.94 -17.31
CA ALA A 695 20.34 32.35 -16.59
C ALA A 695 20.25 30.81 -16.67
N VAL A 696 20.63 30.25 -17.82
CA VAL A 696 20.82 28.81 -18.03
C VAL A 696 22.07 28.62 -18.88
N GLN A 697 22.94 27.69 -18.48
CA GLN A 697 24.15 27.32 -19.23
C GLN A 697 24.22 25.79 -19.35
N GLU A 698 24.43 25.27 -20.55
CA GLU A 698 24.67 23.84 -20.76
C GLU A 698 26.13 23.51 -20.41
N LEU A 699 26.34 22.37 -19.74
CA LEU A 699 27.67 21.89 -19.38
C LEU A 699 28.03 20.62 -20.14
N SER A 700 29.30 20.49 -20.49
CA SER A 700 29.82 19.20 -20.93
C SER A 700 29.74 18.19 -19.76
N PRO A 701 29.57 16.88 -20.02
CA PRO A 701 29.55 15.86 -18.97
C PRO A 701 30.76 15.93 -18.03
N ARG A 702 31.94 16.21 -18.60
CA ARG A 702 33.20 16.33 -17.87
C ARG A 702 33.23 17.56 -16.97
N ASP A 703 32.76 18.71 -17.46
CA ASP A 703 32.71 19.94 -16.65
C ASP A 703 31.67 19.84 -15.53
N ALA A 704 30.52 19.21 -15.80
CA ALA A 704 29.50 18.93 -14.81
C ALA A 704 30.02 18.02 -13.69
N ALA A 705 30.68 16.91 -14.02
CA ALA A 705 31.23 16.00 -13.04
C ALA A 705 32.38 16.62 -12.23
N ARG A 706 33.29 17.35 -12.89
CA ARG A 706 34.33 18.14 -12.21
C ARG A 706 33.75 19.14 -11.24
N ARG A 707 32.66 19.81 -11.63
CA ARG A 707 31.97 20.78 -10.77
C ARG A 707 31.28 20.11 -9.60
N LEU A 708 30.66 18.95 -9.79
CA LEU A 708 30.12 18.15 -8.69
C LEU A 708 31.21 17.75 -7.69
N ALA A 709 32.37 17.32 -8.17
CA ALA A 709 33.51 16.95 -7.34
C ALA A 709 34.12 18.16 -6.60
N ALA A 710 34.27 19.29 -7.29
CA ALA A 710 34.88 20.50 -6.73
C ALA A 710 33.95 21.26 -5.76
N GLY A 711 32.63 21.11 -5.89
CA GLY A 711 31.68 21.79 -5.02
C GLY A 711 31.41 23.25 -5.35
N ASN A 712 32.15 23.83 -6.31
CA ASN A 712 32.13 25.26 -6.64
C ASN A 712 32.37 25.50 -8.15
N LEU A 713 32.02 26.70 -8.62
CA LEU A 713 32.44 27.24 -9.92
C LEU A 713 33.92 27.65 -9.94
N PRO A 714 34.58 27.63 -11.11
CA PRO A 714 35.84 28.33 -11.30
C PRO A 714 35.67 29.82 -10.91
N GLY A 715 36.39 30.27 -9.88
CA GLY A 715 36.31 31.65 -9.36
C GLY A 715 35.37 31.88 -8.17
N GLY A 716 34.69 30.84 -7.66
CA GLY A 716 33.85 30.93 -6.47
C GLY A 716 34.63 31.31 -5.19
N ARG A 717 34.06 32.18 -4.35
CA ARG A 717 34.62 32.55 -3.05
C ARG A 717 33.95 31.73 -1.94
N GLY A 718 34.69 30.79 -1.34
CA GLY A 718 34.27 29.96 -0.20
C GLY A 718 35.02 28.63 -0.13
N PRO A 719 35.00 27.92 1.01
CA PRO A 719 35.59 26.59 1.09
C PRO A 719 34.88 25.64 0.12
N ALA A 720 35.65 24.93 -0.71
CA ALA A 720 35.16 23.90 -1.61
C ALA A 720 34.55 22.74 -0.81
N SER A 721 33.30 22.40 -1.08
CA SER A 721 32.62 21.24 -0.49
C SER A 721 31.96 20.45 -1.62
N PRO A 722 32.43 19.23 -1.93
CA PRO A 722 31.87 18.42 -3.00
C PRO A 722 30.34 18.36 -2.89
N PHE A 723 29.64 18.37 -4.02
CA PHE A 723 28.19 18.11 -4.07
C PHE A 723 27.85 16.62 -3.82
N LEU A 724 28.84 15.87 -3.33
CA LEU A 724 28.71 14.54 -2.75
C LEU A 724 28.16 14.71 -1.33
N ASN A 725 27.31 13.79 -0.89
CA ASN A 725 26.74 13.86 0.44
C ASN A 725 27.88 13.79 1.49
N PRO A 726 28.07 14.82 2.33
CA PRO A 726 29.14 14.85 3.33
C PRO A 726 28.96 13.81 4.45
N HIS A 727 27.78 13.17 4.50
CA HIS A 727 27.45 12.09 5.43
C HIS A 727 27.56 10.69 4.81
N LEU A 728 27.77 10.57 3.48
CA LEU A 728 28.10 9.28 2.89
C LEU A 728 29.53 8.94 3.27
N ALA A 729 29.70 7.76 3.85
CA ALA A 729 30.94 7.39 4.51
C ALA A 729 32.02 7.03 3.48
N GLY A 730 33.20 7.65 3.63
CA GLY A 730 34.44 7.14 3.09
C GLY A 730 34.80 7.44 1.65
N THR A 731 34.98 8.72 1.36
CA THR A 731 35.67 9.18 0.15
C THR A 731 37.17 9.24 0.38
N ASP A 732 37.89 8.22 -0.09
CA ASP A 732 39.30 8.36 -0.43
C ASP A 732 39.44 8.93 -1.86
N THR A 733 40.66 9.29 -2.25
CA THR A 733 40.93 9.88 -3.57
C THR A 733 40.48 8.97 -4.72
N ALA A 734 40.72 7.66 -4.61
CA ALA A 734 40.36 6.69 -5.65
C ALA A 734 38.84 6.57 -5.85
N ARG A 735 38.06 6.66 -4.78
CA ARG A 735 36.59 6.64 -4.85
C ARG A 735 36.01 7.93 -5.35
N LEU A 736 36.61 9.07 -5.02
CA LEU A 736 36.22 10.35 -5.62
C LEU A 736 36.38 10.30 -7.14
N GLU A 737 37.50 9.77 -7.61
CA GLU A 737 37.74 9.54 -9.04
C GLU A 737 36.73 8.55 -9.65
N ALA A 738 36.47 7.42 -9.00
CA ALA A 738 35.49 6.43 -9.47
C ALA A 738 34.06 7.01 -9.52
N THR A 739 33.68 7.77 -8.50
CA THR A 739 32.37 8.45 -8.42
C THR A 739 32.27 9.53 -9.51
N GLN A 740 33.35 10.28 -9.76
CA GLN A 740 33.38 11.25 -10.84
C GLN A 740 33.17 10.56 -12.20
N VAL A 741 33.81 9.42 -12.45
CA VAL A 741 33.60 8.64 -13.68
C VAL A 741 32.14 8.18 -13.81
N GLN A 742 31.49 7.78 -12.71
CA GLN A 742 30.07 7.42 -12.73
C GLN A 742 29.16 8.60 -13.06
N TYR A 743 29.45 9.79 -12.52
CA TYR A 743 28.74 11.02 -12.89
C TYR A 743 29.00 11.45 -14.33
N GLU A 744 30.24 11.35 -14.84
CA GLU A 744 30.55 11.62 -16.24
C GLU A 744 29.74 10.72 -17.18
N ARG A 745 29.58 9.44 -16.83
CA ARG A 745 28.71 8.52 -17.56
C ARG A 745 27.24 8.92 -17.49
N LEU A 746 26.74 9.26 -16.30
CA LEU A 746 25.37 9.73 -16.12
C LEU A 746 25.07 10.98 -16.97
N PHE A 747 25.99 11.95 -16.98
CA PHE A 747 25.84 13.19 -17.74
C PHE A 747 26.07 12.99 -19.25
N GLY A 748 26.70 11.89 -19.66
CA GLY A 748 26.76 11.48 -21.05
C GLY A 748 25.40 11.05 -21.62
N VAL A 749 24.45 10.65 -20.76
CA VAL A 749 23.13 10.13 -21.17
C VAL A 749 21.95 10.97 -20.64
N SER A 750 22.22 12.05 -19.91
CA SER A 750 21.24 13.02 -19.42
C SER A 750 21.77 14.43 -19.66
N ARG A 751 20.91 15.33 -20.13
CA ARG A 751 21.32 16.71 -20.44
C ARG A 751 21.76 17.42 -19.15
N CYS A 752 22.94 18.02 -19.12
CA CYS A 752 23.43 18.71 -17.91
C CYS A 752 23.42 20.23 -18.06
N VAL A 753 22.76 20.93 -17.14
CA VAL A 753 22.65 22.39 -17.17
C VAL A 753 22.87 23.01 -15.80
N VAL A 754 23.31 24.25 -15.83
CA VAL A 754 23.42 25.13 -14.67
C VAL A 754 22.31 26.15 -14.78
N VAL A 755 21.54 26.31 -13.71
CA VAL A 755 20.52 27.35 -13.61
C VAL A 755 20.98 28.35 -12.56
N ASN A 756 21.11 29.61 -12.97
CA ASN A 756 21.54 30.68 -12.08
C ASN A 756 20.40 31.06 -11.14
N ALA A 757 20.51 30.73 -9.86
CA ALA A 757 19.53 31.01 -8.83
C ALA A 757 19.52 32.49 -8.39
N SER A 758 20.46 33.34 -8.85
CA SER A 758 20.50 34.78 -8.54
C SER A 758 19.59 35.64 -9.43
N ILE A 759 18.99 35.07 -10.47
CA ILE A 759 18.24 35.81 -11.51
C ILE A 759 16.81 36.20 -11.11
N GLY A 760 16.32 35.80 -9.94
CA GLY A 760 14.95 36.10 -9.53
C GLY A 760 14.49 35.32 -8.29
N SER A 761 13.17 35.34 -8.06
CA SER A 761 12.55 34.60 -6.95
C SER A 761 12.64 33.07 -7.15
N PRO A 762 12.45 32.26 -6.09
CA PRO A 762 12.39 30.80 -6.21
C PRO A 762 11.38 30.30 -7.26
N GLU A 763 10.25 30.98 -7.43
CA GLU A 763 9.23 30.68 -8.44
C GLU A 763 9.75 30.91 -9.86
N THR A 764 10.53 31.98 -10.07
CA THR A 764 11.15 32.28 -11.37
C THR A 764 12.17 31.20 -11.74
N VAL A 765 12.98 30.78 -10.77
CA VAL A 765 13.97 29.71 -10.95
C VAL A 765 13.28 28.35 -11.16
N ALA A 766 12.21 28.07 -10.41
CA ALA A 766 11.42 26.85 -10.55
C ALA A 766 10.80 26.73 -11.94
N LYS A 767 10.22 27.81 -12.47
CA LYS A 767 9.67 27.81 -13.83
C LYS A 767 10.73 27.46 -14.88
N ARG A 768 11.93 28.04 -14.78
CA ARG A 768 13.04 27.71 -15.69
C ARG A 768 13.50 26.28 -15.56
N LEU A 769 13.55 25.75 -14.34
CA LEU A 769 13.83 24.33 -14.11
C LEU A 769 12.79 23.45 -14.80
N LEU A 770 11.50 23.79 -14.68
CA LEU A 770 10.40 23.03 -15.27
C LEU A 770 10.29 23.22 -16.80
N ASP A 771 10.80 24.31 -17.36
CA ASP A 771 10.90 24.54 -18.80
C ASP A 771 11.90 23.58 -19.45
N LEU A 772 12.88 23.06 -18.69
CA LEU A 772 13.82 22.04 -19.19
C LEU A 772 13.19 20.66 -19.36
N LEU A 773 12.03 20.43 -18.74
CA LEU A 773 11.23 19.20 -18.82
C LEU A 773 10.06 19.32 -19.80
N ARG A 774 10.01 20.39 -20.61
CA ARG A 774 8.97 20.62 -21.63
C ARG A 774 9.26 19.96 -22.95
#